data_AF-A0A498KK02-F1
#
_entry.id   AF-A0A498KK02-F1
#
_cell.length_a   1.000
_cell.length_b   1.000
_cell.length_c   1.000
_cell.angle_alpha   90.00
_cell.angle_beta   90.00
_cell.angle_gamma   90.00
#
_symmetry.space_group_name_H-M   'P 1'
#
loop_
_entity.id
_entity.type
_entity.pdbx_description
1 polymer ?
#
loop_
_entity_poly.entity_id
_entity_poly.type
_entity_poly.pdbx_seq_one_letter_code
_entity_poly.pdbx_strand_id
1 'polypeptide(L)'
;METGLQKLITSEEDDDEEMEMDVKEEDGGDDEDGEKHVDTSQMMAGVDGEMPTISNNNNRLQQHHQFQEQVGTPGGGGARRCRPMEEKERTKLRERQRRAITARILAGLRRHGNYNLRVRADINDVVAALAREAGWVVLPDGTTFPSKSQGPRLAGVNSAAVTSSSSQIVSPRTPACLKGVTSGYQSPGELNASNTKGVYLPSLSPYDLPSSARSQGSSIVGDGAGQTESHPLIGGSMDNVGNKQIVDIPLKLQERDFSSTAYIPVYVMLPLGVINMKCELVDPDGLLKQLRVLKSVSVDGIMVDCWWGIVEGHAPQEYNWNGYKRLFWMVCELKLKLQVVMSFHECGGNVGDDVCVPLPHWVAEIGRSNPDIFFTDREGRRNPECLSWGIDKERILRGRTAVEVYFDCMRSFRVEFDEYFKNGNISMIQVGLGPCGELRYPSCPVKHGWRYPGVGEFQCYDQYLLKSLRKAAEARGHSFWGRGPDNAGSYNSRPNDTGFFSDGGDYDGYYGRFFLNWYSRVLVNHGDRVLSLAKLAFDGTCIAAKLSGLHWWYKTASHAAELTAGFYNPCNRDGYSPIATMLKKHEATLSLACTELHMLDQHEDFQEALGDSEGLFWQVLNAAWDVCLPVSSENALACHDRISYNKILDNAKPLTDPDGRHLSSFTYLRLSPLLMERDNFMEFERFVKRMHGEAVVDQVYSTVE
;
A
#
# COMPACT_ATOMS: atom_id res chain seq x y z
N MET A 1 -26.29 65.63 12.22
CA MET A 1 -25.49 65.12 13.36
C MET A 1 -24.99 63.73 12.99
N GLU A 2 -24.06 63.57 12.02
CA GLU A 2 -22.72 64.22 11.91
C GLU A 2 -21.81 63.82 13.10
N THR A 3 -20.54 63.44 12.92
CA THR A 3 -19.64 63.40 11.73
C THR A 3 -18.56 62.34 11.96
N GLY A 4 -18.00 61.68 10.93
CA GLY A 4 -16.77 62.12 10.23
C GLY A 4 -15.51 61.65 10.96
N LEU A 5 -14.91 60.48 10.67
CA LEU A 5 -14.06 60.16 9.51
C LEU A 5 -12.78 61.03 9.40
N GLN A 6 -11.61 60.47 9.74
CA GLN A 6 -10.37 60.73 8.97
C GLN A 6 -9.26 59.68 9.13
N LYS A 7 -8.62 59.38 8.00
CA LYS A 7 -7.42 58.54 7.82
C LYS A 7 -6.17 59.19 8.42
N LEU A 8 -5.17 58.36 8.73
CA LEU A 8 -3.79 58.62 8.28
C LEU A 8 -3.10 57.30 7.87
N ILE A 9 -2.08 57.39 7.01
CA ILE A 9 -1.34 56.29 6.38
C ILE A 9 0.16 56.58 6.55
N THR A 10 0.93 55.59 7.00
CA THR A 10 2.37 55.33 6.80
C THR A 10 2.60 53.87 7.25
N SER A 11 3.06 52.90 6.47
CA SER A 11 4.33 52.75 5.71
C SER A 11 5.58 52.69 6.59
N GLU A 12 6.40 51.66 6.32
CA GLU A 12 7.78 51.37 6.76
C GLU A 12 7.94 50.79 8.19
N GLU A 13 8.83 49.84 8.47
CA GLU A 13 9.86 49.15 7.66
C GLU A 13 10.16 47.73 8.24
N ASP A 14 10.86 46.88 7.48
CA ASP A 14 11.37 45.58 7.97
C ASP A 14 12.64 45.78 8.82
N ASP A 15 12.74 45.09 9.97
CA ASP A 15 13.99 44.98 10.76
C ASP A 15 14.23 43.50 11.14
N ASP A 16 15.09 42.84 10.36
CA ASP A 16 15.65 41.52 10.66
C ASP A 16 16.86 41.66 11.61
N GLU A 17 16.66 41.53 12.92
CA GLU A 17 17.77 41.38 13.88
C GLU A 17 18.20 39.90 14.01
N GLU A 18 19.25 39.51 13.28
CA GLU A 18 19.99 38.26 13.50
C GLU A 18 20.65 38.26 14.89
N MET A 19 20.08 37.53 15.86
CA MET A 19 20.77 37.26 17.13
C MET A 19 21.82 36.16 16.96
N GLU A 20 23.03 36.57 16.56
CA GLU A 20 24.25 35.78 16.65
C GLU A 20 24.51 35.41 18.13
N MET A 21 24.55 34.11 18.45
CA MET A 21 24.90 33.61 19.78
C MET A 21 26.20 32.81 19.74
N ASP A 22 27.27 33.45 20.22
CA ASP A 22 28.54 32.83 20.55
C ASP A 22 28.37 31.62 21.47
N VAL A 23 28.80 30.46 21.00
CA VAL A 23 28.95 29.26 21.84
C VAL A 23 30.37 29.25 22.39
N LYS A 24 30.55 29.69 23.64
CA LYS A 24 31.76 29.40 24.40
C LYS A 24 31.91 27.89 24.55
N GLU A 25 33.02 27.36 24.06
CA GLU A 25 33.49 26.02 24.43
C GLU A 25 34.20 26.13 25.79
N GLU A 26 33.76 25.34 26.78
CA GLU A 26 34.51 25.15 28.03
C GLU A 26 35.49 24.00 27.81
N ASP A 27 36.77 24.34 27.76
CA ASP A 27 37.86 23.38 27.54
C ASP A 27 38.26 22.73 28.87
N GLY A 28 38.39 21.40 28.86
CA GLY A 28 38.75 20.62 30.04
C GLY A 28 40.26 20.47 30.13
N GLY A 29 40.90 21.27 30.99
CA GLY A 29 42.35 21.24 31.17
C GLY A 29 42.85 19.98 31.88
N ASP A 30 43.96 19.44 31.38
CA ASP A 30 44.95 18.66 32.12
C ASP A 30 46.33 19.18 31.68
N ASP A 31 47.05 19.82 32.59
CA ASP A 31 48.41 20.33 32.38
C ASP A 31 49.47 19.24 32.66
N GLU A 32 50.50 19.12 31.82
CA GLU A 32 51.90 18.98 32.29
C GLU A 32 52.92 19.12 31.13
N ASP A 33 53.55 20.30 31.09
CA ASP A 33 54.93 20.67 30.73
C ASP A 33 55.78 19.92 29.66
N GLY A 34 56.41 20.72 28.78
CA GLY A 34 57.47 20.24 27.88
C GLY A 34 58.02 21.29 26.90
N GLU A 35 58.56 22.41 27.38
CA GLU A 35 59.18 23.44 26.51
C GLU A 35 60.32 22.91 25.60
N LYS A 36 60.38 23.39 24.34
CA LYS A 36 61.57 24.11 23.82
C LYS A 36 61.38 24.81 22.46
N HIS A 37 61.91 26.04 22.40
CA HIS A 37 62.17 26.87 21.22
C HIS A 37 62.96 26.16 20.08
N VAL A 38 62.86 26.66 18.84
CA VAL A 38 63.91 27.49 18.16
C VAL A 38 63.58 27.72 16.66
N ASP A 39 63.44 29.01 16.31
CA ASP A 39 63.82 29.76 15.09
C ASP A 39 63.83 29.21 13.63
N THR A 40 63.08 29.93 12.78
CA THR A 40 63.57 30.85 11.71
C THR A 40 64.46 30.38 10.56
N SER A 41 63.96 30.52 9.31
CA SER A 41 64.57 31.26 8.15
C SER A 41 63.74 31.02 6.87
N GLN A 42 63.12 32.01 6.23
CA GLN A 42 63.63 33.12 5.37
C GLN A 42 63.94 32.78 3.89
N MET A 43 63.57 33.75 3.04
CA MET A 43 63.89 34.05 1.62
C MET A 43 62.77 33.72 0.61
N MET A 44 61.99 34.68 0.07
CA MET A 44 62.27 35.91 -0.74
C MET A 44 62.59 35.68 -2.23
N ALA A 45 61.67 36.18 -3.08
CA ALA A 45 61.88 37.03 -4.27
C ALA A 45 61.50 36.50 -5.68
N GLY A 46 60.83 37.37 -6.47
CA GLY A 46 60.57 37.25 -7.92
C GLY A 46 59.24 36.55 -8.28
N VAL A 47 58.10 37.17 -8.65
CA VAL A 47 57.72 38.36 -9.48
C VAL A 47 57.57 38.05 -10.99
N ASP A 48 56.35 38.31 -11.47
CA ASP A 48 55.80 38.43 -12.84
C ASP A 48 55.73 37.22 -13.80
N GLY A 49 54.56 37.06 -14.47
CA GLY A 49 54.39 36.18 -15.64
C GLY A 49 53.01 35.54 -15.83
N GLU A 50 52.12 36.26 -16.52
CA GLU A 50 50.79 35.92 -17.06
C GLU A 50 50.38 34.45 -17.34
N MET A 51 49.11 34.15 -17.05
CA MET A 51 48.25 33.10 -17.67
C MET A 51 47.81 33.53 -19.09
N PRO A 52 47.19 32.69 -19.98
CA PRO A 52 46.51 31.41 -19.73
C PRO A 52 46.69 30.31 -20.83
N THR A 53 45.89 29.24 -20.69
CA THR A 53 45.47 28.24 -21.72
C THR A 53 46.42 27.09 -22.09
N ILE A 54 46.02 25.87 -21.69
CA ILE A 54 46.37 24.62 -22.37
C ILE A 54 45.09 23.81 -22.58
N SER A 55 44.95 23.23 -23.76
CA SER A 55 43.88 22.29 -24.13
C SER A 55 44.49 20.94 -24.53
N ASN A 56 43.75 19.86 -24.23
CA ASN A 56 43.82 18.52 -24.83
C ASN A 56 45.05 17.59 -24.66
N ASN A 57 44.74 16.46 -24.00
CA ASN A 57 44.93 15.07 -24.44
C ASN A 57 46.32 14.38 -24.51
N ASN A 58 46.38 13.27 -23.76
CA ASN A 58 46.86 11.93 -24.15
C ASN A 58 48.32 11.75 -24.65
N ASN A 59 49.15 11.01 -23.89
CA ASN A 59 49.27 9.55 -24.07
C ASN A 59 50.37 8.86 -23.22
N ARG A 60 50.21 7.52 -23.06
CA ARG A 60 51.23 6.49 -22.73
C ARG A 60 51.84 6.50 -21.31
N LEU A 61 52.35 5.40 -20.72
CA LEU A 61 52.25 3.92 -20.79
C LEU A 61 53.59 3.37 -20.26
N GLN A 62 53.58 2.65 -19.13
CA GLN A 62 54.53 1.58 -18.68
C GLN A 62 54.24 1.34 -17.18
N GLN A 63 53.67 0.23 -16.69
CA GLN A 63 54.09 -1.20 -16.65
C GLN A 63 55.37 -1.52 -15.84
N HIS A 64 55.22 -1.97 -14.58
CA HIS A 64 55.58 -3.31 -14.02
C HIS A 64 55.62 -3.28 -12.46
N HIS A 65 54.94 -4.18 -11.72
CA HIS A 65 55.42 -5.46 -11.11
C HIS A 65 56.55 -5.28 -10.05
N GLN A 66 56.61 -6.00 -8.90
CA GLN A 66 55.78 -7.07 -8.30
C GLN A 66 56.14 -7.28 -6.80
N PHE A 67 55.24 -7.91 -6.01
CA PHE A 67 55.41 -8.74 -4.78
C PHE A 67 56.40 -8.41 -3.64
N GLN A 68 55.93 -8.57 -2.38
CA GLN A 68 56.35 -9.69 -1.50
C GLN A 68 55.42 -9.86 -0.27
N GLU A 69 55.11 -11.11 0.13
CA GLU A 69 54.42 -11.45 1.40
C GLU A 69 55.42 -11.73 2.53
N GLN A 70 55.03 -11.50 3.80
CA GLN A 70 55.30 -12.45 4.89
C GLN A 70 54.42 -12.23 6.14
N VAL A 71 54.37 -13.25 7.00
CA VAL A 71 53.34 -13.49 8.05
C VAL A 71 53.81 -13.03 9.44
N GLY A 72 52.90 -12.50 10.27
CA GLY A 72 53.14 -12.30 11.70
C GLY A 72 51.88 -11.92 12.52
N THR A 73 51.53 -12.75 13.50
CA THR A 73 50.64 -12.47 14.66
C THR A 73 51.45 -12.88 15.91
N PRO A 74 51.18 -12.41 17.16
CA PRO A 74 50.00 -11.71 17.65
C PRO A 74 50.24 -10.45 18.52
N GLY A 75 49.17 -9.68 18.80
CA GLY A 75 49.17 -8.60 19.80
C GLY A 75 48.00 -7.63 19.61
N GLY A 76 47.26 -7.34 20.68
CA GLY A 76 46.06 -6.47 20.62
C GLY A 76 46.37 -4.98 20.79
N GLY A 77 45.49 -4.13 20.26
CA GLY A 77 45.56 -2.67 20.39
C GLY A 77 44.66 -1.99 19.35
N GLY A 78 43.50 -1.48 19.76
CA GLY A 78 42.48 -0.97 18.84
C GLY A 78 42.81 0.42 18.28
N ALA A 79 43.15 0.52 16.99
CA ALA A 79 43.22 1.78 16.27
C ALA A 79 41.91 2.05 15.50
N ARG A 80 41.11 3.03 15.95
CA ARG A 80 39.91 3.49 15.23
C ARG A 80 40.33 4.11 13.89
N ARG A 81 39.90 3.52 12.77
CA ARG A 81 40.01 4.17 11.45
C ARG A 81 39.23 5.50 11.47
N CYS A 82 39.88 6.61 11.12
CA CYS A 82 39.21 7.89 10.92
C CYS A 82 38.20 7.81 9.77
N ARG A 83 36.97 8.25 10.02
CA ARG A 83 35.96 8.44 8.96
C ARG A 83 36.34 9.63 8.06
N PRO A 84 36.01 9.61 6.75
CA PRO A 84 36.24 10.71 5.83
C PRO A 84 35.65 12.03 6.34
N MET A 85 36.32 13.14 6.01
CA MET A 85 35.97 14.48 6.49
C MET A 85 34.54 14.88 6.08
N GLU A 86 34.17 14.60 4.84
CA GLU A 86 32.82 14.82 4.28
C GLU A 86 31.71 14.04 5.02
N GLU A 87 32.00 12.83 5.53
CA GLU A 87 31.01 12.04 6.29
C GLU A 87 30.77 12.67 7.68
N LYS A 88 31.82 13.23 8.29
CA LYS A 88 31.70 14.00 9.54
C LYS A 88 30.88 15.26 9.32
N GLU A 89 31.09 15.97 8.22
CA GLU A 89 30.32 17.19 7.90
C GLU A 89 28.85 16.90 7.56
N ARG A 90 28.56 15.87 6.75
CA ARG A 90 27.18 15.40 6.53
C ARG A 90 26.51 14.97 7.84
N THR A 91 27.26 14.45 8.80
CA THR A 91 26.74 14.11 10.14
C THR A 91 26.47 15.36 10.98
N LYS A 92 27.39 16.34 10.99
CA LYS A 92 27.17 17.66 11.62
C LYS A 92 25.97 18.38 11.04
N LEU A 93 25.77 18.36 9.73
CA LEU A 93 24.63 18.99 9.05
C LEU A 93 23.29 18.33 9.43
N ARG A 94 23.22 16.99 9.38
CA ARG A 94 22.03 16.25 9.87
C ARG A 94 21.71 16.57 11.33
N GLU A 95 22.73 16.67 12.18
CA GLU A 95 22.54 16.97 13.60
C GLU A 95 22.08 18.43 13.83
N ARG A 96 22.61 19.40 13.07
CA ARG A 96 22.11 20.79 13.06
C ARG A 96 20.65 20.85 12.62
N GLN A 97 20.31 20.17 11.53
CA GLN A 97 18.93 20.13 11.01
C GLN A 97 17.96 19.45 11.98
N ARG A 98 18.38 18.34 12.63
CA ARG A 98 17.63 17.67 13.69
C ARG A 98 17.34 18.63 14.86
N ARG A 99 18.35 19.33 15.35
CA ARG A 99 18.22 20.32 16.45
C ARG A 99 17.30 21.48 16.06
N ALA A 100 17.42 22.02 14.85
CA ALA A 100 16.57 23.10 14.36
C ALA A 100 15.09 22.69 14.27
N ILE A 101 14.80 21.48 13.77
CA ILE A 101 13.44 20.93 13.74
C ILE A 101 12.89 20.74 15.16
N THR A 102 13.67 20.12 16.06
CA THR A 102 13.28 19.92 17.46
C THR A 102 12.99 21.25 18.17
N ALA A 103 13.81 22.28 17.95
CA ALA A 103 13.60 23.62 18.51
C ALA A 103 12.30 24.27 17.99
N ARG A 104 12.00 24.16 16.69
CA ARG A 104 10.74 24.67 16.10
C ARG A 104 9.51 23.97 16.69
N ILE A 105 9.57 22.64 16.87
CA ILE A 105 8.47 21.86 17.48
C ILE A 105 8.24 22.30 18.93
N LEU A 106 9.30 22.39 19.74
CA LEU A 106 9.20 22.80 21.15
C LEU A 106 8.72 24.26 21.31
N ALA A 107 9.16 25.16 20.44
CA ALA A 107 8.66 26.54 20.39
C ALA A 107 7.16 26.60 20.03
N GLY A 108 6.73 25.78 19.07
CA GLY A 108 5.30 25.62 18.71
C GLY A 108 4.47 25.09 19.88
N LEU A 109 4.91 24.02 20.53
CA LEU A 109 4.25 23.44 21.72
C LEU A 109 4.15 24.45 22.86
N ARG A 110 5.19 25.27 23.09
CA ARG A 110 5.16 26.33 24.11
C ARG A 110 4.17 27.45 23.77
N ARG A 111 4.02 27.82 22.49
CA ARG A 111 3.12 28.90 22.04
C ARG A 111 1.66 28.45 21.93
N HIS A 112 1.41 27.19 21.57
CA HIS A 112 0.07 26.71 21.16
C HIS A 112 -0.46 25.52 21.96
N GLY A 113 0.36 24.80 22.73
CA GLY A 113 -0.03 23.60 23.48
C GLY A 113 -0.85 23.85 24.76
N ASN A 114 -1.23 25.10 25.04
CA ASN A 114 -2.06 25.50 26.20
C ASN A 114 -1.56 25.00 27.59
N TYR A 115 -0.26 24.72 27.70
CA TYR A 115 0.36 24.31 28.95
C TYR A 115 0.47 25.49 29.93
N ASN A 116 0.08 25.29 31.19
CA ASN A 116 0.21 26.30 32.25
C ASN A 116 1.66 26.42 32.74
N LEU A 117 2.51 27.00 31.88
CA LEU A 117 3.94 27.18 32.09
C LEU A 117 4.28 28.59 32.57
N ARG A 118 5.37 28.72 33.31
CA ARG A 118 5.90 30.05 33.70
C ARG A 118 6.40 30.80 32.47
N VAL A 119 6.34 32.13 32.50
CA VAL A 119 6.82 33.01 31.40
C VAL A 119 8.27 32.68 30.99
N ARG A 120 9.12 32.27 31.93
CA ARG A 120 10.51 31.82 31.73
C ARG A 120 10.72 30.30 31.84
N ALA A 121 9.70 29.48 31.59
CA ALA A 121 9.84 28.02 31.53
C ALA A 121 10.91 27.62 30.51
N ASP A 122 11.63 26.53 30.75
CA ASP A 122 12.66 26.02 29.84
C ASP A 122 12.09 24.94 28.89
N ILE A 123 12.97 24.24 28.15
CA ILE A 123 12.56 23.13 27.28
C ILE A 123 12.09 21.91 28.09
N ASN A 124 12.70 21.65 29.24
CA ASN A 124 12.38 20.51 30.10
C ASN A 124 10.99 20.67 30.73
N ASP A 125 10.61 21.89 31.10
CA ASP A 125 9.26 22.24 31.56
C ASP A 125 8.18 21.91 30.51
N VAL A 126 8.44 22.24 29.23
CA VAL A 126 7.53 21.93 28.10
C VAL A 126 7.42 20.41 27.90
N VAL A 127 8.54 19.70 27.89
CA VAL A 127 8.57 18.23 27.75
C VAL A 127 7.88 17.54 28.93
N ALA A 128 8.08 18.05 30.16
CA ALA A 128 7.42 17.54 31.35
C ALA A 128 5.90 17.80 31.33
N ALA A 129 5.43 18.91 30.74
CA ALA A 129 4.01 19.18 30.57
C ALA A 129 3.37 18.24 29.54
N LEU A 130 4.01 18.06 28.37
CA LEU A 130 3.60 17.10 27.34
C LEU A 130 3.56 15.66 27.87
N ALA A 131 4.57 15.24 28.65
CA ALA A 131 4.60 13.91 29.26
C ALA A 131 3.45 13.70 30.26
N ARG A 132 3.10 14.73 31.05
CA ARG A 132 1.93 14.69 31.95
C ARG A 132 0.60 14.60 31.20
N GLU A 133 0.47 15.32 30.08
CA GLU A 133 -0.68 15.21 29.18
C GLU A 133 -0.80 13.78 28.59
N ALA A 134 0.33 13.19 28.19
CA ALA A 134 0.44 11.81 27.73
C ALA A 134 0.28 10.74 28.85
N GLY A 135 -0.15 11.10 30.05
CA GLY A 135 -0.45 10.17 31.15
C GLY A 135 0.76 9.67 31.95
N TRP A 136 1.93 10.29 31.80
CA TRP A 136 3.12 9.99 32.60
C TRP A 136 3.18 10.83 33.87
N VAL A 137 3.65 10.23 34.96
CA VAL A 137 4.06 10.99 36.14
C VAL A 137 5.49 11.46 35.91
N VAL A 138 5.71 12.78 36.06
CA VAL A 138 7.03 13.42 35.94
C VAL A 138 7.38 14.04 37.28
N LEU A 139 8.46 13.58 37.89
CA LEU A 139 8.98 14.11 39.16
C LEU A 139 9.80 15.41 38.95
N PRO A 140 10.01 16.21 40.01
CA PRO A 140 10.82 17.44 39.93
C PRO A 140 12.30 17.24 39.57
N ASP A 141 12.81 16.01 39.66
CA ASP A 141 14.17 15.62 39.25
C ASP A 141 14.27 15.19 37.76
N GLY A 142 13.15 15.25 37.02
CA GLY A 142 13.06 14.82 35.63
C GLY A 142 12.75 13.33 35.43
N THR A 143 12.66 12.52 36.50
CA THR A 143 12.32 11.10 36.41
C THR A 143 10.88 10.92 35.96
N THR A 144 10.65 10.09 34.93
CA THR A 144 9.32 9.80 34.38
C THR A 144 8.91 8.33 34.55
N PHE A 145 7.64 8.09 34.84
CA PHE A 145 7.09 6.72 34.89
C PHE A 145 5.60 6.67 34.48
N PRO A 146 5.11 5.53 33.93
CA PRO A 146 3.71 5.39 33.55
C PRO A 146 2.79 5.44 34.77
N SER A 147 1.68 6.18 34.66
CA SER A 147 0.67 6.21 35.72
C SER A 147 -0.06 4.86 35.83
N LYS A 148 0.00 4.22 37.01
CA LYS A 148 -0.68 2.94 37.26
C LYS A 148 -2.18 3.14 37.51
N SER A 149 -2.98 2.83 36.51
CA SER A 149 -4.41 2.45 36.56
C SER A 149 -5.26 2.87 37.78
N GLN A 150 -6.19 3.81 37.57
CA GLN A 150 -7.51 3.75 38.21
C GLN A 150 -8.60 3.78 37.13
N GLY A 151 -9.67 3.01 37.35
CA GLY A 151 -10.86 2.98 36.49
C GLY A 151 -11.72 4.26 36.60
N PRO A 152 -12.85 4.29 35.88
CA PRO A 152 -13.61 5.52 35.67
C PRO A 152 -14.24 6.06 36.96
N ARG A 153 -14.07 7.36 37.22
CA ARG A 153 -14.84 8.08 38.24
C ARG A 153 -16.10 8.69 37.62
N LEU A 154 -17.26 8.20 38.05
CA LEU A 154 -18.54 8.91 37.96
C LEU A 154 -18.94 9.38 39.36
N ALA A 155 -19.48 10.61 39.42
CA ALA A 155 -20.25 11.23 40.51
C ALA A 155 -19.78 11.04 41.97
N GLY A 156 -19.38 12.14 42.62
CA GLY A 156 -19.26 12.19 44.08
C GLY A 156 -20.57 12.58 44.76
N VAL A 157 -21.10 11.71 45.63
CA VAL A 157 -22.03 12.06 46.71
C VAL A 157 -21.60 11.34 47.99
N ASN A 158 -21.75 12.04 49.11
CA ASN A 158 -21.13 11.84 50.42
C ASN A 158 -21.28 10.47 51.12
N SER A 159 -20.32 10.24 52.02
CA SER A 159 -20.47 9.76 53.42
C SER A 159 -20.04 8.33 53.82
N ALA A 160 -19.21 8.36 54.87
CA ALA A 160 -19.12 7.43 56.01
C ALA A 160 -18.47 6.04 55.85
N ALA A 161 -17.50 5.83 56.74
CA ALA A 161 -16.72 4.62 56.97
C ALA A 161 -17.54 3.39 57.45
N VAL A 162 -16.93 2.20 57.38
CA VAL A 162 -16.69 1.31 58.54
C VAL A 162 -15.76 0.12 58.16
N THR A 163 -15.07 -0.38 59.19
CA THR A 163 -13.96 -1.35 59.35
C THR A 163 -13.89 -2.67 58.54
N SER A 164 -12.62 -3.02 58.18
CA SER A 164 -11.87 -4.27 58.47
C SER A 164 -12.24 -5.70 57.96
N SER A 165 -11.22 -6.31 57.34
CA SER A 165 -10.69 -7.67 57.56
C SER A 165 -11.27 -8.94 56.88
N SER A 166 -10.52 -9.43 55.88
CA SER A 166 -9.90 -10.77 55.77
C SER A 166 -10.72 -12.07 55.99
N SER A 167 -10.82 -12.94 54.97
CA SER A 167 -10.03 -14.20 54.85
C SER A 167 -10.65 -15.35 53.99
N GLN A 168 -9.77 -16.00 53.20
CA GLN A 168 -9.68 -17.43 52.81
C GLN A 168 -10.71 -18.21 51.95
N ILE A 169 -10.20 -18.72 50.81
CA ILE A 169 -10.16 -20.13 50.30
C ILE A 169 -11.42 -21.02 50.35
N VAL A 170 -11.80 -21.62 49.19
CA VAL A 170 -12.01 -23.08 48.93
C VAL A 170 -12.81 -23.32 47.61
N SER A 171 -12.38 -24.28 46.80
CA SER A 171 -13.10 -24.81 45.61
C SER A 171 -14.00 -26.00 45.95
N PRO A 172 -14.91 -26.43 45.05
CA PRO A 172 -14.93 -27.86 44.72
C PRO A 172 -15.16 -28.23 43.25
N ARG A 173 -15.03 -29.53 42.98
CA ARG A 173 -14.94 -30.21 41.66
C ARG A 173 -16.29 -30.59 41.02
N THR A 174 -16.20 -30.98 39.76
CA THR A 174 -17.12 -31.81 38.96
C THR A 174 -17.41 -33.21 39.55
N PRO A 175 -18.44 -33.89 39.01
CA PRO A 175 -18.39 -35.35 38.79
C PRO A 175 -18.77 -35.78 37.36
N ALA A 176 -18.38 -37.01 36.96
CA ALA A 176 -18.75 -37.67 35.71
C ALA A 176 -18.97 -39.19 35.90
N CYS A 177 -19.91 -39.82 35.17
CA CYS A 177 -20.26 -41.26 35.20
C CYS A 177 -21.30 -41.60 34.10
N LEU A 178 -21.48 -42.83 33.57
CA LEU A 178 -20.55 -43.74 32.85
C LEU A 178 -21.34 -44.86 32.10
N LYS A 179 -20.80 -45.38 30.97
CA LYS A 179 -21.26 -46.57 30.18
C LYS A 179 -22.58 -46.42 29.38
N GLY A 180 -22.79 -47.09 28.23
CA GLY A 180 -21.87 -47.90 27.40
C GLY A 180 -22.59 -48.86 26.41
N VAL A 181 -21.79 -49.60 25.61
CA VAL A 181 -22.14 -50.80 24.79
C VAL A 181 -22.68 -50.57 23.35
N THR A 182 -22.41 -51.57 22.49
CA THR A 182 -22.37 -51.59 21.02
C THR A 182 -23.55 -52.32 20.35
N SER A 183 -23.76 -52.06 19.04
CA SER A 183 -23.90 -53.07 17.95
C SER A 183 -25.05 -52.84 16.93
N GLY A 184 -24.71 -52.87 15.63
CA GLY A 184 -25.45 -53.67 14.65
C GLY A 184 -26.35 -52.99 13.61
N TYR A 185 -26.12 -53.33 12.32
CA TYR A 185 -27.09 -53.38 11.21
C TYR A 185 -27.78 -52.06 10.76
N GLN A 186 -28.27 -51.87 9.53
CA GLN A 186 -27.93 -52.38 8.18
C GLN A 186 -28.45 -51.32 7.17
N SER A 187 -28.02 -51.35 5.91
CA SER A 187 -28.64 -50.53 4.85
C SER A 187 -30.02 -51.07 4.46
N PRO A 188 -30.91 -50.21 3.93
CA PRO A 188 -31.71 -50.59 2.76
C PRO A 188 -31.55 -49.59 1.61
N GLY A 189 -31.66 -50.09 0.37
CA GLY A 189 -31.60 -49.28 -0.85
C GLY A 189 -32.93 -49.25 -1.62
N GLU A 190 -32.94 -48.37 -2.63
CA GLU A 190 -33.73 -48.39 -3.88
C GLU A 190 -35.26 -48.55 -3.85
N LEU A 191 -35.97 -47.66 -4.57
CA LEU A 191 -36.64 -47.98 -5.85
C LEU A 191 -37.38 -46.79 -6.50
N ASN A 192 -37.22 -46.67 -7.83
CA ASN A 192 -38.12 -46.07 -8.85
C ASN A 192 -38.44 -44.55 -8.80
N ALA A 193 -38.03 -43.71 -9.77
CA ALA A 193 -38.38 -43.62 -11.22
C ALA A 193 -39.64 -42.77 -11.51
N SER A 194 -39.56 -41.72 -12.33
CA SER A 194 -39.76 -41.82 -13.79
C SER A 194 -39.28 -40.61 -14.61
N ASN A 195 -38.65 -40.89 -15.77
CA ASN A 195 -38.61 -40.19 -17.09
C ASN A 195 -39.18 -38.76 -17.22
N THR A 196 -38.55 -37.86 -17.99
CA THR A 196 -38.51 -37.89 -19.47
C THR A 196 -37.13 -37.70 -20.14
N LYS A 197 -37.06 -38.06 -21.43
CA LYS A 197 -35.84 -38.16 -22.27
C LYS A 197 -35.64 -36.96 -23.21
N GLY A 198 -34.38 -36.70 -23.57
CA GLY A 198 -33.96 -35.99 -24.79
C GLY A 198 -32.48 -36.29 -25.08
N VAL A 199 -32.16 -36.84 -26.26
CA VAL A 199 -30.86 -37.48 -26.57
C VAL A 199 -30.24 -36.84 -27.83
N TYR A 200 -28.97 -36.40 -27.70
CA TYR A 200 -27.77 -36.57 -28.57
C TYR A 200 -27.90 -36.87 -30.09
N LEU A 201 -26.91 -36.69 -30.99
CA LEU A 201 -25.41 -36.61 -30.94
C LEU A 201 -24.92 -35.69 -32.15
N PRO A 202 -23.63 -35.61 -32.60
CA PRO A 202 -23.01 -34.40 -33.16
C PRO A 202 -22.29 -34.58 -34.54
N SER A 203 -21.50 -33.57 -34.96
CA SER A 203 -20.22 -33.64 -35.73
C SER A 203 -19.73 -32.19 -36.01
N LEU A 204 -18.52 -31.80 -36.46
CA LEU A 204 -17.11 -32.23 -36.48
C LEU A 204 -16.34 -31.00 -37.07
N SER A 205 -15.01 -30.95 -36.91
CA SER A 205 -14.13 -29.92 -37.52
C SER A 205 -13.62 -30.34 -38.92
N PRO A 206 -13.09 -29.40 -39.73
CA PRO A 206 -11.80 -29.66 -40.38
C PRO A 206 -10.80 -28.48 -40.36
N TYR A 207 -9.57 -28.78 -40.78
CA TYR A 207 -8.36 -27.94 -40.82
C TYR A 207 -8.03 -27.41 -42.26
N ASP A 208 -7.04 -26.51 -42.30
CA ASP A 208 -6.09 -26.19 -43.41
C ASP A 208 -6.43 -25.22 -44.57
N LEU A 209 -5.43 -24.35 -44.82
CA LEU A 209 -5.16 -23.45 -45.96
C LEU A 209 -4.31 -24.19 -47.04
N PRO A 210 -3.78 -23.61 -48.16
CA PRO A 210 -3.84 -22.22 -48.68
C PRO A 210 -4.12 -22.08 -50.22
N SER A 211 -4.15 -20.84 -50.75
CA SER A 211 -3.20 -20.34 -51.79
C SER A 211 -3.75 -19.29 -52.79
N SER A 212 -2.90 -18.31 -53.11
CA SER A 212 -2.96 -17.33 -54.22
C SER A 212 -4.10 -16.28 -54.23
N ALA A 213 -3.96 -15.09 -54.83
CA ALA A 213 -2.90 -14.07 -54.95
C ALA A 213 -3.38 -13.04 -56.00
N ARG A 214 -3.25 -11.73 -55.68
CA ARG A 214 -3.27 -10.57 -56.60
C ARG A 214 -4.41 -10.41 -57.63
N SER A 215 -5.10 -9.26 -57.52
CA SER A 215 -4.96 -8.19 -58.52
C SER A 215 -5.36 -6.83 -57.95
N GLN A 216 -4.52 -5.80 -58.13
CA GLN A 216 -4.83 -4.40 -57.80
C GLN A 216 -5.44 -3.67 -59.01
N GLY A 217 -6.28 -2.67 -58.74
CA GLY A 217 -6.03 -1.32 -59.26
C GLY A 217 -6.89 -0.79 -60.42
N SER A 218 -7.04 0.55 -60.39
CA SER A 218 -7.54 1.46 -61.44
C SER A 218 -9.05 1.45 -61.78
N SER A 219 -9.70 2.56 -62.20
CA SER A 219 -9.51 4.01 -61.91
C SER A 219 -10.55 4.85 -62.69
N ILE A 220 -11.12 5.90 -62.05
CA ILE A 220 -11.37 7.25 -62.63
C ILE A 220 -12.47 7.47 -63.72
N VAL A 221 -13.53 8.18 -63.29
CA VAL A 221 -14.22 9.37 -63.91
C VAL A 221 -15.13 9.27 -65.15
N GLY A 222 -16.24 10.04 -65.10
CA GLY A 222 -17.15 10.43 -66.18
C GLY A 222 -18.58 10.69 -65.65
N ASP A 223 -18.89 11.80 -64.98
CA ASP A 223 -19.23 13.17 -65.47
C ASP A 223 -20.76 13.36 -65.72
N GLY A 224 -21.31 14.56 -65.49
CA GLY A 224 -22.72 14.75 -65.05
C GLY A 224 -23.68 15.59 -65.94
N ALA A 225 -24.94 15.75 -65.50
CA ALA A 225 -25.92 16.71 -66.08
C ALA A 225 -27.19 16.97 -65.20
N GLY A 226 -27.64 18.24 -65.15
CA GLY A 226 -29.03 18.70 -64.82
C GLY A 226 -29.43 18.82 -63.33
N GLN A 227 -29.29 19.97 -62.64
CA GLN A 227 -30.14 21.19 -62.60
C GLN A 227 -31.58 21.03 -62.07
N THR A 228 -32.00 21.87 -61.09
CA THR A 228 -33.02 22.96 -61.22
C THR A 228 -33.43 23.56 -59.84
N GLU A 229 -33.35 24.90 -59.67
CA GLU A 229 -34.08 25.82 -58.72
C GLU A 229 -34.05 25.60 -57.17
N SER A 230 -34.27 26.61 -56.30
CA SER A 230 -34.06 28.08 -56.37
C SER A 230 -34.05 28.72 -54.95
N HIS A 231 -33.50 29.94 -54.83
CA HIS A 231 -33.33 30.70 -53.58
C HIS A 231 -34.57 31.55 -53.19
N PRO A 232 -34.54 32.21 -52.02
CA PRO A 232 -34.44 33.68 -52.09
C PRO A 232 -33.22 34.26 -51.35
N LEU A 233 -32.87 35.48 -51.73
CA LEU A 233 -31.73 36.30 -51.27
C LEU A 233 -32.21 37.68 -50.82
N ILE A 234 -31.44 38.32 -49.93
CA ILE A 234 -31.19 39.77 -49.71
C ILE A 234 -30.46 39.84 -48.35
N GLY A 235 -29.35 40.54 -48.13
CA GLY A 235 -28.47 41.33 -48.99
C GLY A 235 -27.31 41.85 -48.12
N GLY A 236 -26.10 42.00 -48.66
CA GLY A 236 -24.91 42.35 -47.86
C GLY A 236 -24.73 43.86 -47.59
N SER A 237 -24.01 44.20 -46.50
CA SER A 237 -23.43 45.53 -46.26
C SER A 237 -22.21 45.43 -45.33
N MET A 238 -21.30 46.38 -45.45
CA MET A 238 -20.01 46.45 -44.73
C MET A 238 -20.13 46.97 -43.28
N ASP A 239 -19.12 46.63 -42.47
CA ASP A 239 -18.59 47.29 -41.26
C ASP A 239 -19.53 48.05 -40.32
N ASN A 240 -19.66 47.55 -39.08
CA ASN A 240 -19.19 48.31 -37.90
C ASN A 240 -19.13 47.51 -36.58
N VAL A 241 -18.33 48.03 -35.65
CA VAL A 241 -18.11 47.53 -34.28
C VAL A 241 -19.41 47.55 -33.46
N GLY A 242 -19.67 46.49 -32.68
CA GLY A 242 -20.82 46.44 -31.77
C GLY A 242 -20.70 45.34 -30.70
N ASN A 243 -20.06 45.66 -29.58
CA ASN A 243 -19.92 44.76 -28.43
C ASN A 243 -21.27 44.16 -27.98
N LYS A 244 -21.38 42.83 -27.99
CA LYS A 244 -22.23 42.10 -27.05
C LYS A 244 -21.44 40.93 -26.48
N GLN A 245 -21.29 40.94 -25.16
CA GLN A 245 -20.76 39.81 -24.41
C GLN A 245 -21.62 38.59 -24.70
N ILE A 246 -21.03 37.57 -25.32
CA ILE A 246 -21.48 36.20 -25.08
C ILE A 246 -21.03 35.92 -23.65
N VAL A 247 -21.99 35.90 -22.73
CA VAL A 247 -21.76 35.38 -21.39
C VAL A 247 -21.52 33.90 -21.57
N ASP A 248 -20.28 33.45 -21.34
CA ASP A 248 -19.98 32.03 -21.22
C ASP A 248 -20.79 31.48 -20.04
N ILE A 249 -21.92 30.85 -20.35
CA ILE A 249 -22.61 29.97 -19.43
C ILE A 249 -21.71 28.76 -19.31
N PRO A 250 -21.14 28.43 -18.13
CA PRO A 250 -20.40 27.20 -17.97
C PRO A 250 -21.33 26.05 -18.34
N LEU A 251 -20.96 25.31 -19.39
CA LEU A 251 -21.60 24.04 -19.71
C LEU A 251 -21.40 23.14 -18.49
N LYS A 252 -22.41 23.07 -17.62
CA LYS A 252 -22.50 22.04 -16.59
C LYS A 252 -22.39 20.72 -17.33
N LEU A 253 -21.24 20.05 -17.19
CA LEU A 253 -21.04 18.71 -17.72
C LEU A 253 -22.21 17.86 -17.23
N GLN A 254 -23.07 17.48 -18.17
CA GLN A 254 -24.27 16.73 -17.85
C GLN A 254 -23.81 15.35 -17.42
N GLU A 255 -23.89 15.09 -16.12
CA GLU A 255 -23.41 13.84 -15.57
C GLU A 255 -24.15 12.66 -16.19
N ARG A 256 -23.40 11.58 -16.41
CA ARG A 256 -23.95 10.31 -16.86
C ARG A 256 -25.04 9.84 -15.89
N ASP A 257 -26.18 9.48 -16.44
CA ASP A 257 -27.20 8.77 -15.67
C ASP A 257 -26.78 7.30 -15.52
N PHE A 258 -26.89 6.80 -14.29
CA PHE A 258 -26.63 5.42 -13.93
C PHE A 258 -27.92 4.68 -13.55
N SER A 259 -29.08 5.34 -13.65
CA SER A 259 -30.37 4.69 -13.41
C SER A 259 -30.56 3.47 -14.31
N SER A 260 -31.13 2.41 -13.74
CA SER A 260 -31.34 1.11 -14.41
C SER A 260 -30.07 0.38 -14.90
N THR A 261 -28.87 0.81 -14.48
CA THR A 261 -27.63 0.03 -14.70
C THR A 261 -27.53 -1.17 -13.75
N ALA A 262 -26.63 -2.12 -14.04
CA ALA A 262 -26.41 -3.30 -13.22
C ALA A 262 -26.05 -2.94 -11.76
N TYR A 263 -26.65 -3.63 -10.78
CA TYR A 263 -26.38 -3.42 -9.36
C TYR A 263 -24.97 -3.86 -8.99
N ILE A 264 -24.17 -2.96 -8.40
CA ILE A 264 -22.84 -3.27 -7.85
C ILE A 264 -22.89 -3.05 -6.33
N PRO A 265 -22.72 -4.09 -5.51
CA PRO A 265 -22.78 -3.95 -4.06
C PRO A 265 -21.59 -3.14 -3.53
N VAL A 266 -21.87 -2.24 -2.59
CA VAL A 266 -20.90 -1.33 -1.98
C VAL A 266 -20.63 -1.73 -0.53
N TYR A 267 -19.36 -1.97 -0.24
CA TYR A 267 -18.83 -2.27 1.09
C TYR A 267 -18.01 -1.07 1.60
N VAL A 268 -17.86 -0.95 2.91
CA VAL A 268 -16.97 0.04 3.52
C VAL A 268 -15.93 -0.66 4.39
N MET A 269 -14.65 -0.36 4.19
CA MET A 269 -13.59 -0.91 5.01
C MET A 269 -13.58 -0.25 6.39
N LEU A 270 -13.50 -1.06 7.46
CA LEU A 270 -13.44 -0.58 8.84
C LEU A 270 -12.06 0.01 9.19
N PRO A 271 -11.91 0.82 10.26
CA PRO A 271 -10.62 1.26 10.77
C PRO A 271 -9.64 0.11 10.99
N LEU A 272 -8.36 0.27 10.65
CA LEU A 272 -7.33 -0.79 10.78
C LEU A 272 -7.25 -1.33 12.22
N GLY A 273 -7.32 -0.42 13.20
CA GLY A 273 -7.32 -0.70 14.64
C GLY A 273 -8.67 -1.09 15.25
N VAL A 274 -9.68 -1.46 14.48
CA VAL A 274 -11.02 -1.82 15.03
C VAL A 274 -10.96 -3.00 16.00
N ILE A 275 -10.01 -3.92 15.82
CA ILE A 275 -9.62 -4.94 16.80
C ILE A 275 -8.23 -4.61 17.34
N ASN A 276 -8.07 -4.55 18.66
CA ASN A 276 -6.78 -4.27 19.30
C ASN A 276 -5.87 -5.51 19.41
N MET A 277 -4.61 -5.31 19.80
CA MET A 277 -3.61 -6.38 19.99
C MET A 277 -3.96 -7.48 21.02
N LYS A 278 -5.05 -7.34 21.79
CA LYS A 278 -5.56 -8.39 22.70
C LYS A 278 -6.72 -9.19 22.09
N CYS A 279 -7.06 -8.93 20.82
CA CYS A 279 -8.29 -9.36 20.16
C CYS A 279 -9.55 -8.86 20.89
N GLU A 280 -9.61 -7.58 21.22
CA GLU A 280 -10.80 -6.92 21.76
C GLU A 280 -11.32 -5.86 20.77
N LEU A 281 -12.64 -5.75 20.63
CA LEU A 281 -13.29 -4.74 19.78
C LEU A 281 -13.17 -3.34 20.40
N VAL A 282 -12.56 -2.40 19.66
CA VAL A 282 -12.40 -1.00 20.05
C VAL A 282 -13.69 -0.22 19.77
N ASP A 283 -14.05 0.69 20.67
CA ASP A 283 -15.29 1.50 20.69
C ASP A 283 -16.54 0.83 20.06
N PRO A 284 -17.08 -0.23 20.71
CA PRO A 284 -18.25 -0.95 20.19
C PRO A 284 -19.48 -0.05 20.00
N ASP A 285 -19.66 0.98 20.83
CA ASP A 285 -20.85 1.83 20.81
C ASP A 285 -20.75 2.95 19.77
N GLY A 286 -19.56 3.51 19.54
CA GLY A 286 -19.29 4.42 18.42
C GLY A 286 -19.38 3.71 17.08
N LEU A 287 -18.76 2.54 16.95
CA LEU A 287 -18.84 1.71 15.74
C LEU A 287 -20.29 1.31 15.43
N LEU A 288 -21.08 0.89 16.42
CA LEU A 288 -22.49 0.55 16.22
C LEU A 288 -23.31 1.73 15.67
N LYS A 289 -23.01 2.97 16.07
CA LYS A 289 -23.66 4.17 15.51
C LYS A 289 -23.25 4.38 14.05
N GLN A 290 -21.96 4.30 13.74
CA GLN A 290 -21.44 4.44 12.38
C GLN A 290 -22.01 3.37 11.43
N LEU A 291 -22.06 2.10 11.87
CA LEU A 291 -22.65 1.01 11.07
C LEU A 291 -24.14 1.21 10.79
N ARG A 292 -24.91 1.79 11.74
CA ARG A 292 -26.32 2.16 11.52
C ARG A 292 -26.46 3.28 10.49
N VAL A 293 -25.56 4.26 10.51
CA VAL A 293 -25.52 5.35 9.53
C VAL A 293 -25.20 4.80 8.13
N LEU A 294 -24.17 3.95 7.99
CA LEU A 294 -23.88 3.24 6.74
C LEU A 294 -25.08 2.43 6.24
N LYS A 295 -25.76 1.69 7.13
CA LYS A 295 -26.93 0.90 6.75
C LYS A 295 -28.12 1.75 6.29
N SER A 296 -28.25 2.97 6.79
CA SER A 296 -29.34 3.89 6.42
C SER A 296 -29.24 4.41 4.98
N VAL A 297 -28.03 4.42 4.40
CA VAL A 297 -27.77 4.77 2.99
C VAL A 297 -27.54 3.54 2.12
N SER A 298 -28.19 2.42 2.47
CA SER A 298 -28.21 1.15 1.72
C SER A 298 -26.89 0.40 1.55
N VAL A 299 -25.79 0.77 2.23
CA VAL A 299 -24.52 0.00 2.19
C VAL A 299 -24.77 -1.50 2.42
N ASP A 300 -24.18 -2.34 1.55
CA ASP A 300 -24.38 -3.78 1.52
C ASP A 300 -23.69 -4.48 2.70
N GLY A 301 -22.49 -4.03 3.04
CA GLY A 301 -21.65 -4.67 4.04
C GLY A 301 -20.42 -3.87 4.43
N ILE A 302 -19.53 -4.52 5.19
CA ILE A 302 -18.23 -3.97 5.55
C ILE A 302 -17.10 -4.90 5.14
N MET A 303 -15.89 -4.36 5.05
CA MET A 303 -14.65 -5.11 4.89
C MET A 303 -13.76 -4.94 6.12
N VAL A 304 -13.12 -6.02 6.60
CA VAL A 304 -12.26 -5.98 7.78
C VAL A 304 -11.07 -6.93 7.71
N ASP A 305 -9.92 -6.47 8.19
CA ASP A 305 -8.71 -7.27 8.37
C ASP A 305 -8.81 -8.23 9.56
N CYS A 306 -8.63 -9.52 9.30
CA CYS A 306 -8.31 -10.54 10.31
C CYS A 306 -6.78 -10.66 10.42
N TRP A 307 -6.19 -9.85 11.29
CA TRP A 307 -4.75 -9.74 11.49
C TRP A 307 -4.15 -11.01 12.08
N TRP A 308 -3.27 -11.68 11.32
CA TRP A 308 -2.59 -12.90 11.77
C TRP A 308 -1.82 -12.68 13.09
N GLY A 309 -1.16 -11.53 13.23
CA GLY A 309 -0.44 -11.11 14.44
C GLY A 309 -1.28 -10.92 15.69
N ILE A 310 -2.59 -10.71 15.56
CA ILE A 310 -3.53 -10.64 16.68
C ILE A 310 -4.07 -12.03 16.99
N VAL A 311 -4.51 -12.77 15.97
CA VAL A 311 -5.29 -13.99 16.17
C VAL A 311 -4.44 -15.21 16.52
N GLU A 312 -3.20 -15.32 16.01
CA GLU A 312 -2.22 -16.39 16.37
C GLU A 312 -0.97 -15.78 17.06
N GLY A 313 -1.14 -14.63 17.72
CA GLY A 313 -0.03 -13.75 18.13
C GLY A 313 0.95 -14.34 19.15
N HIS A 314 0.44 -15.14 20.10
CA HIS A 314 1.22 -15.66 21.22
C HIS A 314 1.98 -16.96 20.89
N ALA A 315 1.29 -17.95 20.33
CA ALA A 315 1.86 -19.27 20.08
C ALA A 315 1.24 -19.92 18.83
N PRO A 316 1.98 -20.82 18.14
CA PRO A 316 1.47 -21.61 17.03
C PRO A 316 0.17 -22.33 17.37
N GLN A 317 -0.82 -22.23 16.48
CA GLN A 317 -2.13 -22.88 16.56
C GLN A 317 -3.01 -22.50 17.77
N GLU A 318 -2.60 -21.50 18.58
CA GLU A 318 -3.42 -20.93 19.64
C GLU A 318 -4.17 -19.70 19.10
N TYR A 319 -5.39 -19.94 18.60
CA TYR A 319 -6.20 -18.92 17.93
C TYR A 319 -7.15 -18.18 18.90
N ASN A 320 -7.12 -16.85 18.89
CA ASN A 320 -8.06 -15.99 19.60
C ASN A 320 -8.90 -15.17 18.59
N TRP A 321 -10.20 -15.44 18.57
CA TRP A 321 -11.17 -14.80 17.67
C TRP A 321 -12.18 -13.89 18.38
N ASN A 322 -12.02 -13.62 19.68
CA ASN A 322 -13.06 -13.02 20.53
C ASN A 322 -13.54 -11.62 20.07
N GLY A 323 -12.62 -10.75 19.65
CA GLY A 323 -12.95 -9.43 19.10
C GLY A 323 -13.77 -9.54 17.80
N TYR A 324 -13.35 -10.43 16.91
CA TYR A 324 -14.03 -10.72 15.64
C TYR A 324 -15.42 -11.34 15.85
N LYS A 325 -15.61 -12.22 16.84
CA LYS A 325 -16.93 -12.72 17.24
C LYS A 325 -17.89 -11.60 17.60
N ARG A 326 -17.45 -10.65 18.44
CA ARG A 326 -18.27 -9.50 18.85
C ARG A 326 -18.58 -8.57 17.67
N LEU A 327 -17.61 -8.35 16.79
CA LEU A 327 -17.77 -7.54 15.59
C LEU A 327 -18.77 -8.17 14.60
N PHE A 328 -18.59 -9.45 14.25
CA PHE A 328 -19.42 -10.13 13.25
C PHE A 328 -20.86 -10.25 13.71
N TRP A 329 -21.08 -10.54 15.00
CA TRP A 329 -22.42 -10.48 15.60
C TRP A 329 -23.06 -9.10 15.38
N MET A 330 -22.37 -8.02 15.75
CA MET A 330 -22.87 -6.64 15.60
C MET A 330 -23.21 -6.27 14.15
N VAL A 331 -22.35 -6.64 13.19
CA VAL A 331 -22.57 -6.38 11.75
C VAL A 331 -23.77 -7.18 11.23
N CYS A 332 -23.92 -8.44 11.65
CA CYS A 332 -25.00 -9.31 11.19
C CYS A 332 -26.36 -8.93 11.77
N GLU A 333 -26.43 -8.46 13.03
CA GLU A 333 -27.65 -7.90 13.63
C GLU A 333 -28.19 -6.69 12.84
N LEU A 334 -27.30 -5.90 12.23
CA LEU A 334 -27.65 -4.79 11.34
C LEU A 334 -27.97 -5.21 9.89
N LYS A 335 -27.95 -6.52 9.59
CA LYS A 335 -28.16 -7.07 8.24
C LYS A 335 -27.18 -6.49 7.21
N LEU A 336 -25.94 -6.29 7.63
CA LEU A 336 -24.80 -6.00 6.76
C LEU A 336 -24.06 -7.31 6.43
N LYS A 337 -23.48 -7.39 5.23
CA LYS A 337 -22.59 -8.48 4.82
C LYS A 337 -21.16 -8.24 5.31
N LEU A 338 -20.36 -9.31 5.33
CA LEU A 338 -18.95 -9.30 5.73
C LEU A 338 -18.06 -9.72 4.55
N GLN A 339 -17.14 -8.84 4.16
CA GLN A 339 -15.92 -9.22 3.47
C GLN A 339 -14.78 -9.28 4.48
N VAL A 340 -13.96 -10.33 4.45
CA VAL A 340 -12.92 -10.55 5.45
C VAL A 340 -11.58 -10.75 4.77
N VAL A 341 -10.56 -10.02 5.22
CA VAL A 341 -9.19 -10.19 4.74
C VAL A 341 -8.42 -11.11 5.69
N MET A 342 -7.85 -12.19 5.17
CA MET A 342 -6.90 -13.02 5.92
C MET A 342 -5.52 -12.35 5.86
N SER A 343 -5.28 -11.44 6.79
CA SER A 343 -4.16 -10.49 6.74
C SER A 343 -2.89 -11.10 7.34
N PHE A 344 -2.20 -11.89 6.51
CA PHE A 344 -0.91 -12.55 6.79
C PHE A 344 0.32 -11.62 6.69
N HIS A 345 0.13 -10.33 6.98
CA HIS A 345 1.14 -9.28 6.85
C HIS A 345 1.10 -8.32 8.06
N GLU A 346 2.17 -7.55 8.24
CA GLU A 346 2.24 -6.43 9.19
C GLU A 346 1.37 -5.26 8.70
N CYS A 347 0.55 -4.71 9.58
CA CYS A 347 0.05 -3.34 9.44
C CYS A 347 1.08 -2.39 10.08
N GLY A 348 1.45 -1.31 9.39
CA GLY A 348 2.33 -0.28 9.93
C GLY A 348 3.50 0.04 9.01
N GLY A 349 3.55 1.28 8.52
CA GLY A 349 4.65 1.82 7.73
C GLY A 349 4.47 1.75 6.21
N ASN A 350 3.30 1.34 5.74
CA ASN A 350 2.81 1.70 4.40
C ASN A 350 2.01 3.02 4.47
N VAL A 351 1.71 3.61 3.31
CA VAL A 351 0.89 4.83 3.22
C VAL A 351 -0.54 4.52 3.64
N GLY A 352 -1.07 5.25 4.62
CA GLY A 352 -2.41 5.05 5.16
C GLY A 352 -2.50 4.17 6.40
N ASP A 353 -1.39 3.58 6.86
CA ASP A 353 -1.37 2.83 8.12
C ASP A 353 -1.35 3.78 9.33
N ASP A 354 -2.43 3.78 10.13
CA ASP A 354 -2.55 4.55 11.38
C ASP A 354 -2.26 3.73 12.65
N VAL A 355 -2.09 2.41 12.51
CA VAL A 355 -1.77 1.46 13.58
C VAL A 355 -0.59 0.55 13.23
N CYS A 356 -0.01 -0.06 14.25
CA CYS A 356 1.07 -1.03 14.11
C CYS A 356 0.61 -2.40 14.64
N VAL A 357 0.48 -3.38 13.74
CA VAL A 357 0.11 -4.77 14.01
C VAL A 357 1.17 -5.67 13.35
N PRO A 358 2.21 -6.10 14.07
CA PRO A 358 3.28 -6.93 13.51
C PRO A 358 2.80 -8.38 13.24
N LEU A 359 3.61 -9.16 12.52
CA LEU A 359 3.46 -10.62 12.48
C LEU A 359 3.55 -11.24 13.90
N PRO A 360 3.03 -12.48 14.11
CA PRO A 360 3.05 -13.11 15.44
C PRO A 360 4.41 -13.15 16.12
N HIS A 361 4.44 -13.05 17.45
CA HIS A 361 5.69 -12.95 18.21
C HIS A 361 6.61 -14.16 17.98
N TRP A 362 6.03 -15.36 17.90
CA TRP A 362 6.75 -16.59 17.64
C TRP A 362 7.36 -16.66 16.23
N VAL A 363 6.86 -15.88 15.26
CA VAL A 363 7.47 -15.74 13.92
C VAL A 363 8.66 -14.78 13.99
N ALA A 364 8.51 -13.65 14.69
CA ALA A 364 9.60 -12.70 14.92
C ALA A 364 10.77 -13.35 15.69
N GLU A 365 10.50 -14.25 16.64
CA GLU A 365 11.50 -15.10 17.28
C GLU A 365 12.32 -15.92 16.29
N ILE A 366 11.65 -16.61 15.36
CA ILE A 366 12.32 -17.41 14.33
C ILE A 366 13.14 -16.48 13.43
N GLY A 367 12.58 -15.35 13.01
CA GLY A 367 13.26 -14.35 12.18
C GLY A 367 14.55 -13.79 12.79
N ARG A 368 14.65 -13.70 14.12
CA ARG A 368 15.92 -13.34 14.80
C ARG A 368 17.01 -14.41 14.65
N SER A 369 16.63 -15.68 14.57
CA SER A 369 17.54 -16.82 14.39
C SER A 369 17.82 -17.18 12.93
N ASN A 370 16.87 -16.89 12.05
CA ASN A 370 16.89 -17.17 10.62
C ASN A 370 16.26 -15.99 9.87
N PRO A 371 17.03 -14.93 9.56
CA PRO A 371 16.51 -13.73 8.90
C PRO A 371 16.03 -13.98 7.46
N ASP A 372 16.41 -15.10 6.85
CA ASP A 372 15.98 -15.48 5.50
C ASP A 372 14.53 -16.01 5.42
N ILE A 373 13.77 -16.02 6.52
CA ILE A 373 12.31 -16.19 6.44
C ILE A 373 11.61 -14.96 5.84
N PHE A 374 12.33 -13.84 5.71
CA PHE A 374 11.82 -12.56 5.23
C PHE A 374 12.38 -12.20 3.85
N PHE A 375 11.61 -11.45 3.08
CA PHE A 375 12.09 -10.90 1.81
C PHE A 375 13.32 -10.02 2.03
N THR A 376 14.24 -10.08 1.06
CA THR A 376 15.58 -9.53 1.21
C THR A 376 16.04 -8.88 -0.08
N ASP A 377 16.53 -7.64 0.03
CA ASP A 377 17.08 -6.88 -1.08
C ASP A 377 18.57 -7.16 -1.33
N ARG A 378 19.15 -6.51 -2.34
CA ARG A 378 20.54 -6.74 -2.76
C ARG A 378 21.57 -6.39 -1.68
N GLU A 379 21.27 -5.41 -0.82
CA GLU A 379 22.12 -5.02 0.31
C GLU A 379 21.96 -5.92 1.53
N GLY A 380 21.03 -6.89 1.49
CA GLY A 380 20.76 -7.81 2.58
C GLY A 380 19.82 -7.25 3.65
N ARG A 381 19.15 -6.12 3.39
CA ARG A 381 18.11 -5.56 4.28
C ARG A 381 16.88 -6.47 4.20
N ARG A 382 16.27 -6.74 5.36
CA ARG A 382 15.17 -7.70 5.52
C ARG A 382 13.86 -6.95 5.72
N ASN A 383 12.82 -7.26 4.94
CA ASN A 383 11.48 -6.72 5.20
C ASN A 383 10.66 -7.72 6.04
N PRO A 384 10.38 -7.42 7.33
CA PRO A 384 9.63 -8.31 8.23
C PRO A 384 8.11 -8.28 8.00
N GLU A 385 7.60 -7.49 7.05
CA GLU A 385 6.17 -7.27 6.82
C GLU A 385 5.42 -8.56 6.45
N CYS A 386 6.06 -9.48 5.73
CA CYS A 386 5.49 -10.79 5.38
C CYS A 386 6.59 -11.84 5.17
N LEU A 387 6.22 -13.12 5.15
CA LEU A 387 7.17 -14.21 4.92
C LEU A 387 7.59 -14.29 3.45
N SER A 388 8.87 -14.56 3.20
CA SER A 388 9.37 -14.84 1.85
C SER A 388 8.74 -16.12 1.29
N TRP A 389 8.25 -16.05 0.05
CA TRP A 389 7.73 -17.21 -0.69
C TRP A 389 8.78 -18.31 -0.92
N GLY A 390 10.06 -18.02 -0.67
CA GLY A 390 11.13 -19.03 -0.63
C GLY A 390 10.88 -20.13 0.42
N ILE A 391 10.16 -19.82 1.51
CA ILE A 391 9.91 -20.75 2.62
C ILE A 391 8.55 -21.45 2.58
N ASP A 392 7.77 -21.26 1.51
CA ASP A 392 6.45 -21.90 1.30
C ASP A 392 6.45 -23.42 1.50
N LYS A 393 7.58 -24.07 1.23
CA LYS A 393 7.75 -25.54 1.28
C LYS A 393 8.77 -26.01 2.33
N GLU A 394 9.31 -25.09 3.14
CA GLU A 394 10.40 -25.37 4.09
C GLU A 394 9.82 -25.46 5.51
N ARG A 395 10.04 -26.58 6.23
CA ARG A 395 9.41 -26.87 7.55
C ARG A 395 10.08 -26.15 8.74
N ILE A 396 10.27 -24.84 8.61
CA ILE A 396 11.04 -24.02 9.54
C ILE A 396 10.18 -23.23 10.54
N LEU A 397 8.85 -23.19 10.37
CA LEU A 397 7.92 -22.50 11.25
C LEU A 397 7.46 -23.43 12.37
N ARG A 398 8.39 -23.78 13.27
CA ARG A 398 8.22 -24.77 14.35
C ARG A 398 7.64 -26.11 13.82
N GLY A 399 8.19 -26.61 12.70
CA GLY A 399 7.81 -27.86 12.05
C GLY A 399 6.78 -27.73 10.91
N ARG A 400 6.11 -26.58 10.80
CA ARG A 400 5.19 -26.25 9.69
C ARG A 400 5.89 -25.50 8.57
N THR A 401 5.34 -25.53 7.36
CA THR A 401 5.71 -24.61 6.26
C THR A 401 4.83 -23.35 6.29
N ALA A 402 5.20 -22.29 5.55
CA ALA A 402 4.40 -21.07 5.51
C ALA A 402 2.97 -21.31 4.99
N VAL A 403 2.79 -22.13 3.94
CA VAL A 403 1.45 -22.43 3.40
C VAL A 403 0.60 -23.29 4.35
N GLU A 404 1.21 -24.14 5.18
CA GLU A 404 0.50 -24.88 6.23
C GLU A 404 0.03 -23.95 7.36
N VAL A 405 0.84 -22.97 7.74
CA VAL A 405 0.48 -21.95 8.74
C VAL A 405 -0.73 -21.12 8.25
N TYR A 406 -0.70 -20.67 7.00
CA TYR A 406 -1.83 -19.94 6.41
C TYR A 406 -3.09 -20.80 6.35
N PHE A 407 -2.97 -22.07 5.93
CA PHE A 407 -4.10 -23.00 5.88
C PHE A 407 -4.68 -23.34 7.26
N ASP A 408 -3.84 -23.54 8.28
CA ASP A 408 -4.29 -23.74 9.67
C ASP A 408 -5.12 -22.55 10.17
N CYS A 409 -4.65 -21.33 9.90
CA CYS A 409 -5.35 -20.10 10.29
C CYS A 409 -6.69 -19.95 9.54
N MET A 410 -6.70 -20.15 8.21
CA MET A 410 -7.92 -20.13 7.39
C MET A 410 -8.94 -21.20 7.85
N ARG A 411 -8.47 -22.41 8.17
CA ARG A 411 -9.30 -23.50 8.70
C ARG A 411 -9.85 -23.17 10.10
N SER A 412 -9.05 -22.57 10.97
CA SER A 412 -9.48 -22.11 12.30
C SER A 412 -10.60 -21.07 12.18
N PHE A 413 -10.42 -20.07 11.32
CA PHE A 413 -11.45 -19.08 10.98
C PHE A 413 -12.72 -19.74 10.42
N ARG A 414 -12.58 -20.67 9.46
CA ARG A 414 -13.72 -21.39 8.87
C ARG A 414 -14.55 -22.12 9.93
N VAL A 415 -13.90 -22.81 10.87
CA VAL A 415 -14.56 -23.58 11.93
C VAL A 415 -15.24 -22.65 12.94
N GLU A 416 -14.55 -21.60 13.38
CA GLU A 416 -15.05 -20.67 14.39
C GLU A 416 -16.28 -19.87 13.91
N PHE A 417 -16.33 -19.53 12.61
CA PHE A 417 -17.39 -18.71 12.03
C PHE A 417 -18.37 -19.49 11.13
N ASP A 418 -18.45 -20.81 11.29
CA ASP A 418 -19.23 -21.71 10.42
C ASP A 418 -20.70 -21.29 10.20
N GLU A 419 -21.36 -20.78 11.24
CA GLU A 419 -22.74 -20.28 11.12
C GLU A 419 -22.85 -19.07 10.17
N TYR A 420 -21.88 -18.16 10.18
CA TYR A 420 -21.86 -16.98 9.31
C TYR A 420 -21.60 -17.35 7.84
N PHE A 421 -20.88 -18.45 7.57
CA PHE A 421 -20.75 -19.02 6.23
C PHE A 421 -22.07 -19.68 5.78
N LYS A 422 -22.66 -20.53 6.61
CA LYS A 422 -23.94 -21.23 6.31
C LYS A 422 -25.10 -20.28 6.05
N ASN A 423 -25.16 -19.17 6.80
CA ASN A 423 -26.16 -18.12 6.65
C ASN A 423 -25.83 -17.12 5.52
N GLY A 424 -24.68 -17.27 4.85
CA GLY A 424 -24.20 -16.37 3.80
C GLY A 424 -23.96 -14.93 4.28
N ASN A 425 -23.66 -14.72 5.57
CA ASN A 425 -23.29 -13.42 6.11
C ASN A 425 -21.92 -12.96 5.60
N ILE A 426 -20.96 -13.89 5.57
CA ILE A 426 -19.66 -13.70 4.93
C ILE A 426 -19.84 -13.91 3.42
N SER A 427 -19.66 -12.85 2.65
CA SER A 427 -19.81 -12.86 1.18
C SER A 427 -18.50 -13.13 0.45
N MET A 428 -17.36 -12.77 1.02
CA MET A 428 -16.04 -12.94 0.40
C MET A 428 -14.91 -13.06 1.44
N ILE A 429 -13.92 -13.93 1.15
CA ILE A 429 -12.63 -13.98 1.85
C ILE A 429 -11.52 -13.48 0.92
N GLN A 430 -10.96 -12.30 1.17
CA GLN A 430 -9.74 -11.85 0.51
C GLN A 430 -8.53 -12.49 1.20
N VAL A 431 -7.70 -13.20 0.45
CA VAL A 431 -6.52 -13.89 1.00
C VAL A 431 -5.30 -12.98 0.84
N GLY A 432 -4.62 -12.65 1.93
CA GLY A 432 -3.37 -11.90 1.89
C GLY A 432 -2.23 -12.73 1.31
N LEU A 433 -1.55 -12.25 0.26
CA LEU A 433 -0.54 -13.00 -0.49
C LEU A 433 0.88 -12.37 -0.45
N GLY A 434 1.06 -11.33 0.37
CA GLY A 434 2.32 -10.58 0.44
C GLY A 434 2.17 -9.27 1.24
N PRO A 435 3.02 -8.26 1.00
CA PRO A 435 2.98 -6.96 1.67
C PRO A 435 1.67 -6.23 1.35
N CYS A 436 1.12 -5.47 2.29
CA CYS A 436 -0.26 -4.93 2.24
C CYS A 436 -1.37 -5.98 1.93
N GLY A 437 -1.08 -7.28 2.07
CA GLY A 437 -1.95 -8.37 1.61
C GLY A 437 -1.96 -8.59 0.09
N GLU A 438 -1.18 -7.83 -0.67
CA GLU A 438 -1.13 -7.84 -2.13
C GLU A 438 -0.22 -8.95 -2.67
N LEU A 439 -0.60 -9.56 -3.80
CA LEU A 439 0.25 -10.51 -4.51
C LEU A 439 1.36 -9.77 -5.28
N ARG A 440 2.39 -9.31 -4.56
CA ARG A 440 3.61 -8.70 -5.11
C ARG A 440 4.81 -8.92 -4.18
N TYR A 441 6.00 -8.61 -4.68
CA TYR A 441 7.18 -8.43 -3.83
C TYR A 441 7.16 -7.05 -3.13
N PRO A 442 7.82 -6.91 -1.95
CA PRO A 442 7.98 -5.61 -1.29
C PRO A 442 9.09 -4.77 -1.95
N SER A 443 8.93 -4.39 -3.21
CA SER A 443 9.97 -3.71 -4.02
C SER A 443 10.11 -2.21 -3.76
N CYS A 444 9.08 -1.57 -3.18
CA CYS A 444 9.01 -0.12 -2.88
C CYS A 444 8.85 0.21 -1.37
N PRO A 445 9.63 -0.39 -0.43
CA PRO A 445 9.41 -0.21 1.00
C PRO A 445 9.91 1.16 1.48
N VAL A 446 8.98 2.02 1.92
CA VAL A 446 9.29 3.33 2.51
C VAL A 446 10.24 3.20 3.71
N LYS A 447 10.12 2.13 4.50
CA LYS A 447 11.02 1.78 5.63
C LYS A 447 12.50 1.66 5.22
N HIS A 448 12.82 1.32 3.96
CA HIS A 448 14.20 1.25 3.44
C HIS A 448 14.62 2.47 2.62
N GLY A 449 13.83 3.55 2.65
CA GLY A 449 14.16 4.81 1.98
C GLY A 449 13.77 4.89 0.50
N TRP A 450 12.94 3.96 0.00
CA TRP A 450 12.26 4.15 -1.29
C TRP A 450 11.38 5.40 -1.25
N ARG A 451 11.34 6.13 -2.37
CA ARG A 451 10.49 7.30 -2.60
C ARG A 451 9.89 7.20 -3.99
N TYR A 452 8.64 7.61 -4.13
CA TYR A 452 8.02 7.78 -5.44
C TYR A 452 8.80 8.82 -6.28
N PRO A 453 9.03 8.61 -7.59
CA PRO A 453 8.63 7.45 -8.40
C PRO A 453 9.77 6.42 -8.61
N GLY A 454 10.60 6.08 -7.62
CA GLY A 454 11.75 5.17 -7.81
C GLY A 454 11.39 3.78 -8.38
N VAL A 455 12.29 3.17 -9.17
CA VAL A 455 12.07 1.84 -9.80
C VAL A 455 11.90 0.67 -8.82
N GLY A 456 12.29 0.84 -7.55
CA GLY A 456 12.29 -0.24 -6.57
C GLY A 456 13.48 -1.19 -6.69
N GLU A 457 13.50 -2.27 -5.90
CA GLU A 457 14.54 -3.32 -6.00
C GLU A 457 13.95 -4.73 -5.99
N PHE A 458 14.60 -5.66 -6.69
CA PHE A 458 14.27 -7.09 -6.63
C PHE A 458 14.48 -7.66 -5.22
N GLN A 459 13.49 -8.37 -4.67
CA GLN A 459 13.46 -8.83 -3.28
C GLN A 459 13.78 -10.33 -3.14
N CYS A 460 14.68 -10.85 -3.99
CA CYS A 460 14.96 -12.28 -4.14
C CYS A 460 16.23 -12.79 -3.43
N TYR A 461 16.84 -11.99 -2.55
CA TYR A 461 18.19 -12.24 -2.04
C TYR A 461 18.26 -13.06 -0.74
N ASP A 462 17.12 -13.58 -0.26
CA ASP A 462 17.12 -14.55 0.84
C ASP A 462 17.70 -15.90 0.38
N GLN A 463 18.24 -16.68 1.32
CA GLN A 463 18.93 -17.92 0.99
C GLN A 463 18.05 -18.95 0.23
N TYR A 464 16.73 -18.92 0.42
CA TYR A 464 15.78 -19.88 -0.15
C TYR A 464 15.42 -19.50 -1.60
N LEU A 465 15.13 -18.23 -1.86
CA LEU A 465 14.92 -17.70 -3.21
C LEU A 465 16.20 -17.78 -4.04
N LEU A 466 17.36 -17.45 -3.49
CA LEU A 466 18.65 -17.64 -4.19
C LEU A 466 18.94 -19.12 -4.50
N LYS A 467 18.57 -20.05 -3.62
CA LYS A 467 18.65 -21.51 -3.86
C LYS A 467 17.68 -21.97 -4.96
N SER A 468 16.48 -21.38 -5.02
CA SER A 468 15.51 -21.59 -6.10
C SER A 468 16.04 -21.09 -7.46
N LEU A 469 16.62 -19.89 -7.49
CA LEU A 469 17.20 -19.27 -8.68
C LEU A 469 18.38 -20.07 -9.24
N ARG A 470 19.32 -20.50 -8.38
CA ARG A 470 20.44 -21.37 -8.79
C ARG A 470 19.95 -22.66 -9.46
N LYS A 471 18.98 -23.36 -8.85
CA LYS A 471 18.36 -24.56 -9.45
C LYS A 471 17.71 -24.28 -10.80
N ALA A 472 17.03 -23.13 -10.95
CA ALA A 472 16.41 -22.74 -12.22
C ALA A 472 17.43 -22.42 -13.31
N ALA A 473 18.59 -21.87 -12.94
CA ALA A 473 19.71 -21.58 -13.84
C ALA A 473 20.47 -22.86 -14.27
N GLU A 474 20.73 -23.76 -13.32
CA GLU A 474 21.30 -25.10 -13.54
C GLU A 474 20.41 -25.92 -14.49
N ALA A 475 19.10 -25.96 -14.27
CA ALA A 475 18.13 -26.67 -15.11
C ALA A 475 18.03 -26.12 -16.55
N ARG A 476 18.53 -24.89 -16.80
CA ARG A 476 18.65 -24.27 -18.13
C ARG A 476 20.05 -24.42 -18.75
N GLY A 477 21.00 -25.07 -18.07
CA GLY A 477 22.38 -25.21 -18.54
C GLY A 477 23.24 -23.95 -18.39
N HIS A 478 22.78 -22.96 -17.62
CA HIS A 478 23.43 -21.65 -17.48
C HIS A 478 23.64 -21.28 -16.00
N SER A 479 24.33 -22.11 -15.23
CA SER A 479 24.47 -21.95 -13.77
C SER A 479 24.98 -20.57 -13.31
N PHE A 480 25.73 -19.85 -14.16
CA PHE A 480 26.21 -18.49 -13.89
C PHE A 480 25.09 -17.43 -13.86
N TRP A 481 23.90 -17.74 -14.39
CA TRP A 481 22.67 -16.94 -14.24
C TRP A 481 21.99 -17.12 -12.86
N GLY A 482 22.52 -17.97 -11.97
CA GLY A 482 21.96 -18.26 -10.64
C GLY A 482 22.08 -17.13 -9.60
N ARG A 483 21.95 -15.87 -10.02
CA ARG A 483 22.09 -14.65 -9.20
C ARG A 483 21.08 -13.58 -9.64
N GLY A 484 20.83 -12.57 -8.80
CA GLY A 484 20.04 -11.40 -9.19
C GLY A 484 20.83 -10.42 -10.07
N PRO A 485 20.17 -9.53 -10.85
CA PRO A 485 20.84 -8.54 -11.70
C PRO A 485 21.77 -7.60 -10.92
N ASP A 486 22.96 -7.36 -11.46
CA ASP A 486 24.01 -6.53 -10.84
C ASP A 486 23.96 -5.06 -11.31
N ASN A 487 23.22 -4.76 -12.37
CA ASN A 487 23.08 -3.45 -13.02
C ASN A 487 21.66 -2.83 -12.94
N ALA A 488 20.79 -3.34 -12.05
CA ALA A 488 19.42 -2.87 -11.85
C ALA A 488 19.27 -1.58 -10.99
N GLY A 489 20.37 -0.87 -10.72
CA GLY A 489 20.35 0.35 -9.88
C GLY A 489 20.03 0.06 -8.41
N SER A 490 19.30 0.99 -7.79
CA SER A 490 18.77 0.90 -6.41
C SER A 490 17.35 1.45 -6.35
N TYR A 491 16.71 1.37 -5.18
CA TYR A 491 15.30 1.75 -4.95
C TYR A 491 14.84 3.03 -5.66
N ASN A 492 15.69 4.07 -5.69
CA ASN A 492 15.37 5.41 -6.18
C ASN A 492 16.00 5.76 -7.54
N SER A 493 16.60 4.79 -8.25
CA SER A 493 17.05 5.00 -9.64
C SER A 493 15.86 5.27 -10.58
N ARG A 494 16.13 5.91 -11.72
CA ARG A 494 15.21 5.96 -12.88
C ARG A 494 15.58 4.83 -13.85
N PRO A 495 14.66 4.33 -14.71
CA PRO A 495 14.95 3.23 -15.63
C PRO A 495 16.19 3.47 -16.49
N ASN A 496 16.29 4.67 -17.09
CA ASN A 496 17.38 5.08 -17.97
C ASN A 496 18.74 5.26 -17.27
N ASP A 497 18.78 5.35 -15.94
CA ASP A 497 20.03 5.43 -15.16
C ASP A 497 20.64 4.03 -14.90
N THR A 498 19.95 2.96 -15.32
CA THR A 498 20.33 1.57 -15.03
C THR A 498 20.61 0.80 -16.31
N GLY A 499 21.64 -0.06 -16.30
CA GLY A 499 21.91 -0.95 -17.44
C GLY A 499 20.88 -2.07 -17.61
N PHE A 500 20.08 -2.34 -16.57
CA PHE A 500 19.02 -3.35 -16.62
C PHE A 500 17.72 -2.82 -17.22
N PHE A 501 17.24 -1.64 -16.81
CA PHE A 501 15.91 -1.13 -17.16
C PHE A 501 15.89 -0.05 -18.25
N SER A 502 17.03 0.44 -18.73
CA SER A 502 17.08 1.39 -19.85
C SER A 502 16.49 0.77 -21.12
N ASP A 503 16.09 1.58 -22.09
CA ASP A 503 15.71 1.08 -23.42
C ASP A 503 16.85 0.24 -24.04
N GLY A 504 16.51 -0.96 -24.52
CA GLY A 504 17.50 -1.95 -24.99
C GLY A 504 18.39 -2.58 -23.91
N GLY A 505 18.11 -2.33 -22.62
CA GLY A 505 18.85 -2.87 -21.48
C GLY A 505 18.63 -4.37 -21.22
N ASP A 506 19.34 -4.91 -20.22
CA ASP A 506 19.43 -6.35 -19.97
C ASP A 506 18.08 -7.03 -19.65
N TYR A 507 17.04 -6.29 -19.26
CA TYR A 507 15.69 -6.83 -19.00
C TYR A 507 15.13 -7.63 -20.19
N ASP A 508 15.39 -7.19 -21.42
CA ASP A 508 14.96 -7.87 -22.65
C ASP A 508 16.05 -8.79 -23.23
N GLY A 509 17.24 -8.82 -22.64
CA GLY A 509 18.32 -9.76 -22.97
C GLY A 509 18.03 -11.20 -22.50
N TYR A 510 18.82 -12.17 -22.98
CA TYR A 510 18.65 -13.59 -22.63
C TYR A 510 18.62 -13.86 -21.11
N TYR A 511 19.48 -13.17 -20.36
CA TYR A 511 19.55 -13.27 -18.90
C TYR A 511 18.37 -12.58 -18.22
N GLY A 512 17.98 -11.35 -18.61
CA GLY A 512 16.82 -10.66 -18.04
C GLY A 512 15.52 -11.42 -18.28
N ARG A 513 15.29 -11.88 -19.51
CA ARG A 513 14.13 -12.74 -19.85
C ARG A 513 14.11 -14.03 -19.03
N PHE A 514 15.27 -14.64 -18.74
CA PHE A 514 15.36 -15.79 -17.82
C PHE A 514 14.99 -15.41 -16.38
N PHE A 515 15.61 -14.36 -15.84
CA PHE A 515 15.48 -13.95 -14.45
C PHE A 515 14.05 -13.47 -14.15
N LEU A 516 13.49 -12.59 -14.99
CA LEU A 516 12.13 -12.07 -14.85
C LEU A 516 11.08 -13.18 -15.00
N ASN A 517 11.28 -14.13 -15.91
CA ASN A 517 10.43 -15.33 -16.02
C ASN A 517 10.51 -16.26 -14.81
N TRP A 518 11.65 -16.32 -14.12
CA TRP A 518 11.75 -17.04 -12.84
C TRP A 518 11.03 -16.26 -11.73
N TYR A 519 11.36 -14.98 -11.56
CA TYR A 519 10.87 -14.11 -10.49
C TYR A 519 9.33 -13.98 -10.51
N SER A 520 8.74 -13.63 -11.66
CA SER A 520 7.28 -13.56 -11.81
C SER A 520 6.59 -14.93 -11.67
N ARG A 521 7.28 -16.02 -12.00
CA ARG A 521 6.72 -17.37 -11.83
C ARG A 521 6.81 -17.86 -10.38
N VAL A 522 7.72 -17.35 -9.56
CA VAL A 522 7.68 -17.58 -8.10
C VAL A 522 6.42 -16.94 -7.50
N LEU A 523 6.11 -15.69 -7.89
CA LEU A 523 4.86 -14.98 -7.54
C LEU A 523 3.61 -15.77 -7.92
N VAL A 524 3.46 -16.13 -9.21
CA VAL A 524 2.29 -16.89 -9.69
C VAL A 524 2.18 -18.24 -8.96
N ASN A 525 3.29 -18.94 -8.75
CA ASN A 525 3.30 -20.22 -8.04
C ASN A 525 2.98 -20.09 -6.54
N HIS A 526 3.25 -18.95 -5.91
CA HIS A 526 2.86 -18.68 -4.51
C HIS A 526 1.34 -18.52 -4.42
N GLY A 527 0.76 -17.62 -5.22
CA GLY A 527 -0.69 -17.44 -5.32
C GLY A 527 -1.40 -18.77 -5.60
N ASP A 528 -0.88 -19.58 -6.54
CA ASP A 528 -1.45 -20.88 -6.89
C ASP A 528 -1.54 -21.86 -5.70
N ARG A 529 -0.50 -21.87 -4.83
CA ARG A 529 -0.48 -22.73 -3.65
C ARG A 529 -1.47 -22.26 -2.58
N VAL A 530 -1.42 -20.97 -2.25
CA VAL A 530 -2.20 -20.43 -1.14
C VAL A 530 -3.69 -20.39 -1.50
N LEU A 531 -4.05 -20.01 -2.73
CA LEU A 531 -5.45 -20.01 -3.17
C LEU A 531 -6.01 -21.42 -3.34
N SER A 532 -5.20 -22.41 -3.74
CA SER A 532 -5.64 -23.82 -3.72
C SER A 532 -6.00 -24.30 -2.32
N LEU A 533 -5.32 -23.81 -1.28
CA LEU A 533 -5.60 -24.14 0.12
C LEU A 533 -6.76 -23.30 0.68
N ALA A 534 -6.89 -22.04 0.26
CA ALA A 534 -8.03 -21.19 0.60
C ALA A 534 -9.34 -21.74 0.02
N LYS A 535 -9.34 -22.20 -1.23
CA LYS A 535 -10.49 -22.87 -1.86
C LYS A 535 -10.93 -24.12 -1.10
N LEU A 536 -9.98 -24.90 -0.57
CA LEU A 536 -10.26 -26.04 0.28
C LEU A 536 -10.80 -25.65 1.67
N ALA A 537 -10.31 -24.54 2.25
CA ALA A 537 -10.76 -24.05 3.55
C ALA A 537 -12.14 -23.36 3.49
N PHE A 538 -12.47 -22.70 2.38
CA PHE A 538 -13.66 -21.87 2.20
C PHE A 538 -14.57 -22.37 1.09
N ASP A 539 -14.67 -23.69 0.93
CA ASP A 539 -15.52 -24.33 -0.09
C ASP A 539 -16.95 -23.75 -0.09
N GLY A 540 -17.48 -23.47 -1.28
CA GLY A 540 -18.75 -22.78 -1.50
C GLY A 540 -18.78 -21.27 -1.20
N THR A 541 -17.66 -20.65 -0.78
CA THR A 541 -17.56 -19.19 -0.53
C THR A 541 -16.64 -18.52 -1.55
N CYS A 542 -16.95 -17.28 -1.94
CA CYS A 542 -16.07 -16.51 -2.81
C CYS A 542 -14.73 -16.22 -2.11
N ILE A 543 -13.62 -16.56 -2.76
CA ILE A 543 -12.28 -16.14 -2.36
C ILE A 543 -11.77 -15.05 -3.32
N ALA A 544 -10.92 -14.16 -2.82
CA ALA A 544 -10.34 -13.08 -3.62
C ALA A 544 -8.84 -12.91 -3.37
N ALA A 545 -8.14 -12.31 -4.32
CA ALA A 545 -6.73 -11.96 -4.24
C ALA A 545 -6.54 -10.50 -4.70
N LYS A 546 -5.76 -9.72 -3.94
CA LYS A 546 -5.50 -8.31 -4.25
C LYS A 546 -4.24 -8.13 -5.10
N LEU A 547 -4.34 -7.32 -6.16
CA LEU A 547 -3.19 -6.84 -6.94
C LEU A 547 -2.93 -5.34 -6.70
N SER A 548 -1.65 -4.97 -6.84
CA SER A 548 -1.15 -3.62 -6.60
C SER A 548 -1.02 -2.84 -7.91
N GLY A 549 -1.45 -1.57 -7.92
CA GLY A 549 -1.42 -0.70 -9.10
C GLY A 549 -0.14 0.12 -9.24
N LEU A 550 0.98 -0.52 -9.61
CA LEU A 550 2.27 0.16 -9.85
C LEU A 550 2.27 0.90 -11.20
N HIS A 551 1.65 2.06 -11.24
CA HIS A 551 1.41 2.84 -12.45
C HIS A 551 2.60 3.68 -12.93
N TRP A 552 3.64 3.91 -12.11
CA TRP A 552 4.81 4.71 -12.49
C TRP A 552 5.81 3.88 -13.31
N TRP A 553 6.51 4.55 -14.23
CA TRP A 553 7.29 3.93 -15.33
C TRP A 553 6.51 3.07 -16.34
N TYR A 554 5.18 2.98 -16.25
CA TYR A 554 4.35 2.22 -17.20
C TYR A 554 4.51 2.71 -18.66
N LYS A 555 4.90 3.97 -18.89
CA LYS A 555 5.18 4.51 -20.24
C LYS A 555 6.62 4.29 -20.72
N THR A 556 7.44 3.53 -19.99
CA THR A 556 8.79 3.11 -20.41
C THR A 556 8.75 1.70 -20.99
N ALA A 557 9.67 1.35 -21.90
CA ALA A 557 9.64 0.01 -22.52
C ALA A 557 9.83 -1.14 -21.50
N SER A 558 10.56 -0.86 -20.40
CA SER A 558 10.87 -1.85 -19.38
C SER A 558 9.82 -2.00 -18.28
N HIS A 559 8.93 -1.02 -18.05
CA HIS A 559 7.95 -1.06 -16.95
C HIS A 559 8.60 -1.36 -15.58
N ALA A 560 9.72 -0.68 -15.28
CA ALA A 560 10.66 -1.10 -14.24
C ALA A 560 10.07 -1.36 -12.84
N ALA A 561 9.08 -0.57 -12.39
CA ALA A 561 8.43 -0.76 -11.09
C ALA A 561 7.61 -2.05 -11.04
N GLU A 562 6.90 -2.38 -12.12
CA GLU A 562 6.16 -3.63 -12.25
C GLU A 562 7.12 -4.83 -12.23
N LEU A 563 8.24 -4.74 -12.94
CA LEU A 563 9.27 -5.79 -12.96
C LEU A 563 9.82 -6.07 -11.55
N THR A 564 10.17 -5.05 -10.77
CA THR A 564 10.70 -5.24 -9.40
C THR A 564 9.63 -5.77 -8.44
N ALA A 565 8.37 -5.37 -8.62
CA ALA A 565 7.22 -5.91 -7.88
C ALA A 565 6.85 -7.36 -8.26
N GLY A 566 7.37 -7.88 -9.37
CA GLY A 566 7.17 -9.26 -9.84
C GLY A 566 6.20 -9.42 -11.00
N PHE A 567 5.59 -8.33 -11.49
CA PHE A 567 4.78 -8.30 -12.68
C PHE A 567 5.70 -8.17 -13.90
N TYR A 568 5.96 -9.27 -14.59
CA TYR A 568 6.83 -9.27 -15.77
C TYR A 568 6.08 -8.73 -17.00
N ASN A 569 5.79 -7.43 -16.97
CA ASN A 569 4.91 -6.71 -17.90
C ASN A 569 5.65 -5.63 -18.74
N PRO A 570 6.77 -5.92 -19.43
CA PRO A 570 7.37 -4.94 -20.35
C PRO A 570 6.42 -4.68 -21.53
N CYS A 571 6.64 -3.60 -22.28
CA CYS A 571 5.70 -3.13 -23.31
C CYS A 571 5.40 -4.14 -24.46
N ASN A 572 6.21 -5.21 -24.57
CA ASN A 572 6.06 -6.29 -25.54
C ASN A 572 5.41 -7.58 -24.98
N ARG A 573 4.95 -7.59 -23.72
CA ARG A 573 4.41 -8.78 -23.05
C ARG A 573 3.42 -8.43 -21.94
N ASP A 574 2.20 -8.96 -22.04
CA ASP A 574 1.24 -8.98 -20.92
C ASP A 574 1.77 -9.83 -19.74
N GLY A 575 2.03 -9.15 -18.62
CA GLY A 575 2.44 -9.74 -17.34
C GLY A 575 1.29 -10.17 -16.43
N TYR A 576 0.06 -9.71 -16.68
CA TYR A 576 -1.13 -9.92 -15.87
C TYR A 576 -1.96 -11.13 -16.31
N SER A 577 -2.02 -11.45 -17.60
CA SER A 577 -2.71 -12.65 -18.13
C SER A 577 -2.33 -13.98 -17.41
N PRO A 578 -1.05 -14.26 -17.08
CA PRO A 578 -0.68 -15.44 -16.29
C PRO A 578 -1.24 -15.43 -14.85
N ILE A 579 -1.40 -14.24 -14.26
CA ILE A 579 -1.98 -14.07 -12.91
C ILE A 579 -3.48 -14.28 -13.00
N ALA A 580 -4.17 -13.63 -13.94
CA ALA A 580 -5.61 -13.81 -14.18
C ALA A 580 -5.96 -15.29 -14.45
N THR A 581 -5.14 -15.99 -15.25
CA THR A 581 -5.28 -17.45 -15.48
C THR A 581 -5.15 -18.26 -14.19
N MET A 582 -4.21 -17.90 -13.31
CA MET A 582 -4.01 -18.56 -12.01
C MET A 582 -5.18 -18.29 -11.07
N LEU A 583 -5.70 -17.05 -11.01
CA LEU A 583 -6.90 -16.72 -10.23
C LEU A 583 -8.12 -17.49 -10.76
N LYS A 584 -8.29 -17.55 -12.09
CA LYS A 584 -9.39 -18.27 -12.74
C LYS A 584 -9.39 -19.76 -12.42
N LYS A 585 -8.22 -20.41 -12.39
CA LYS A 585 -8.06 -21.81 -11.97
C LYS A 585 -8.64 -22.08 -10.57
N HIS A 586 -8.57 -21.11 -9.66
CA HIS A 586 -9.11 -21.23 -8.30
C HIS A 586 -10.51 -20.65 -8.14
N GLU A 587 -11.10 -20.07 -9.19
CA GLU A 587 -12.34 -19.27 -9.13
C GLU A 587 -12.24 -18.09 -8.15
N ALA A 588 -11.03 -17.52 -8.01
CA ALA A 588 -10.78 -16.37 -7.15
C ALA A 588 -11.15 -15.05 -7.86
N THR A 589 -11.87 -14.17 -7.17
CA THR A 589 -12.11 -12.79 -7.61
C THR A 589 -10.79 -12.00 -7.58
N LEU A 590 -10.55 -11.19 -8.60
CA LEU A 590 -9.46 -10.21 -8.57
C LEU A 590 -9.92 -8.96 -7.84
N SER A 591 -9.19 -8.52 -6.81
CA SER A 591 -9.37 -7.21 -6.19
C SER A 591 -8.28 -6.25 -6.66
N LEU A 592 -8.66 -5.07 -7.13
CA LEU A 592 -7.75 -4.06 -7.67
C LEU A 592 -8.01 -2.68 -7.08
N ALA A 593 -6.96 -1.94 -6.72
CA ALA A 593 -7.11 -0.55 -6.30
C ALA A 593 -7.26 0.38 -7.53
N CYS A 594 -8.42 1.01 -7.67
CA CYS A 594 -8.66 2.11 -8.61
C CYS A 594 -7.85 3.34 -8.18
N THR A 595 -6.93 3.78 -9.04
CA THR A 595 -6.12 4.98 -8.85
C THR A 595 -6.82 6.16 -9.48
N GLU A 596 -7.36 7.04 -8.65
CA GLU A 596 -8.11 8.22 -9.10
C GLU A 596 -7.17 9.32 -9.63
N LEU A 597 -7.52 9.86 -10.80
CA LEU A 597 -6.89 11.06 -11.33
C LEU A 597 -7.54 12.31 -10.71
N HIS A 598 -7.09 12.69 -9.52
CA HIS A 598 -7.13 14.10 -9.09
C HIS A 598 -5.72 14.63 -8.81
N MET A 599 -4.89 14.45 -9.83
CA MET A 599 -3.58 15.06 -10.00
C MET A 599 -3.60 15.98 -11.23
N LEU A 600 -4.57 16.90 -11.27
CA LEU A 600 -4.66 17.95 -12.30
C LEU A 600 -4.27 19.35 -11.78
N ASP A 601 -4.07 19.51 -10.47
CA ASP A 601 -3.60 20.78 -9.83
C ASP A 601 -2.38 20.60 -8.90
N GLN A 602 -1.75 19.42 -8.84
CA GLN A 602 -0.50 19.19 -8.07
C GLN A 602 0.57 18.40 -8.85
N HIS A 603 0.45 18.30 -10.18
CA HIS A 603 1.31 17.42 -11.00
C HIS A 603 2.16 18.13 -12.04
N GLU A 604 2.34 19.45 -11.93
CA GLU A 604 3.43 20.14 -12.65
C GLU A 604 4.82 19.62 -12.21
N ASP A 605 4.94 19.06 -10.99
CA ASP A 605 6.22 18.57 -10.42
C ASP A 605 6.61 17.12 -10.79
N PHE A 606 5.73 16.29 -11.36
CA PHE A 606 5.98 14.84 -11.55
C PHE A 606 5.78 14.29 -12.97
N GLN A 607 5.98 15.14 -13.98
CA GLN A 607 6.05 14.69 -15.39
C GLN A 607 7.13 13.60 -15.60
N GLU A 608 8.16 13.60 -14.76
CA GLU A 608 9.27 12.62 -14.75
C GLU A 608 8.85 11.18 -14.40
N ALA A 609 7.69 10.95 -13.78
CA ALA A 609 7.28 9.62 -13.32
C ALA A 609 6.85 8.65 -14.45
N LEU A 610 6.62 9.17 -15.66
CA LEU A 610 6.20 8.41 -16.86
C LEU A 610 5.08 7.39 -16.58
N GLY A 611 4.09 7.80 -15.79
CA GLY A 611 3.04 6.92 -15.28
C GLY A 611 1.79 6.85 -16.15
N ASP A 612 1.06 5.74 -16.00
CA ASP A 612 -0.28 5.53 -16.59
C ASP A 612 -1.17 4.66 -15.70
N SER A 613 -1.90 5.28 -14.78
CA SER A 613 -2.85 4.57 -13.90
C SER A 613 -4.05 4.02 -14.66
N GLU A 614 -4.53 4.75 -15.66
CA GLU A 614 -5.71 4.38 -16.44
C GLU A 614 -5.38 3.27 -17.45
N GLY A 615 -4.27 3.39 -18.17
CA GLY A 615 -3.77 2.33 -19.05
C GLY A 615 -3.50 1.03 -18.30
N LEU A 616 -2.88 1.11 -17.11
CA LEU A 616 -2.67 -0.05 -16.24
C LEU A 616 -4.00 -0.66 -15.77
N PHE A 617 -4.93 0.15 -15.27
CA PHE A 617 -6.24 -0.33 -14.78
C PHE A 617 -7.01 -1.07 -15.88
N TRP A 618 -7.03 -0.52 -17.11
CA TRP A 618 -7.63 -1.18 -18.26
C TRP A 618 -6.90 -2.45 -18.70
N GLN A 619 -5.56 -2.48 -18.67
CA GLN A 619 -4.81 -3.70 -18.99
C GLN A 619 -5.17 -4.84 -18.02
N VAL A 620 -5.21 -4.56 -16.72
CA VAL A 620 -5.54 -5.55 -15.69
C VAL A 620 -7.00 -5.99 -15.78
N LEU A 621 -7.94 -5.07 -16.04
CA LEU A 621 -9.35 -5.41 -16.27
C LEU A 621 -9.52 -6.34 -17.47
N ASN A 622 -8.93 -6.00 -18.62
CA ASN A 622 -9.04 -6.80 -19.83
C ASN A 622 -8.44 -8.20 -19.62
N ALA A 623 -7.24 -8.29 -19.03
CA ALA A 623 -6.61 -9.58 -18.73
C ALA A 623 -7.45 -10.47 -17.78
N ALA A 624 -8.21 -9.86 -16.87
CA ALA A 624 -9.15 -10.57 -15.99
C ALA A 624 -10.44 -10.99 -16.72
N TRP A 625 -11.01 -10.10 -17.52
CA TRP A 625 -12.26 -10.33 -18.24
C TRP A 625 -12.14 -11.28 -19.44
N ASP A 626 -10.99 -11.32 -20.12
CA ASP A 626 -10.68 -12.28 -21.19
C ASP A 626 -10.71 -13.75 -20.70
N VAL A 627 -10.46 -13.98 -19.40
CA VAL A 627 -10.61 -15.30 -18.76
C VAL A 627 -11.90 -15.44 -17.93
N CYS A 628 -12.84 -14.50 -18.10
CA CYS A 628 -14.11 -14.42 -17.37
C CYS A 628 -13.92 -14.45 -15.84
N LEU A 629 -12.99 -13.66 -15.32
CA LEU A 629 -12.78 -13.48 -13.88
C LEU A 629 -13.67 -12.36 -13.33
N PRO A 630 -14.34 -12.54 -12.17
CA PRO A 630 -14.95 -11.43 -11.46
C PRO A 630 -13.86 -10.45 -10.99
N VAL A 631 -14.15 -9.15 -11.04
CA VAL A 631 -13.26 -8.10 -10.53
C VAL A 631 -14.00 -7.24 -9.52
N SER A 632 -13.47 -7.16 -8.30
CA SER A 632 -13.83 -6.16 -7.30
C SER A 632 -12.82 -5.00 -7.34
N SER A 633 -13.26 -3.81 -6.95
CA SER A 633 -12.37 -2.64 -6.86
C SER A 633 -12.49 -1.93 -5.52
N GLU A 634 -11.43 -1.21 -5.16
CA GLU A 634 -11.36 -0.31 -4.01
C GLU A 634 -10.70 1.01 -4.43
N ASN A 635 -10.96 2.13 -3.75
CA ASN A 635 -10.26 3.39 -4.05
C ASN A 635 -8.87 3.41 -3.41
N ALA A 636 -7.83 3.77 -4.18
CA ALA A 636 -6.44 3.76 -3.70
C ALA A 636 -6.13 4.86 -2.67
N LEU A 637 -6.88 5.97 -2.70
CA LEU A 637 -6.74 7.13 -1.81
C LEU A 637 -8.13 7.57 -1.34
N ALA A 638 -8.21 8.21 -0.17
CA ALA A 638 -9.49 8.63 0.40
C ALA A 638 -10.15 9.72 -0.45
N CYS A 639 -11.35 9.45 -0.96
CA CYS A 639 -12.08 10.31 -1.88
C CYS A 639 -13.46 10.68 -1.31
N HIS A 640 -13.82 11.95 -1.39
CA HIS A 640 -15.05 12.47 -0.77
C HIS A 640 -15.86 13.37 -1.71
N ASP A 641 -15.29 13.72 -2.87
CA ASP A 641 -15.89 14.62 -3.84
C ASP A 641 -16.60 13.88 -4.97
N ARG A 642 -17.53 14.61 -5.59
CA ARG A 642 -18.41 14.13 -6.67
C ARG A 642 -17.65 13.73 -7.94
N ILE A 643 -16.48 14.31 -8.23
CA ILE A 643 -15.73 14.04 -9.47
C ILE A 643 -15.00 12.69 -9.33
N SER A 644 -14.32 12.47 -8.20
CA SER A 644 -13.70 11.19 -7.85
C SER A 644 -14.72 10.03 -7.88
N TYR A 645 -15.89 10.21 -7.24
CA TYR A 645 -16.96 9.21 -7.28
C TYR A 645 -17.48 8.92 -8.70
N ASN A 646 -17.60 9.93 -9.56
CA ASN A 646 -17.98 9.72 -10.96
C ASN A 646 -16.90 8.93 -11.73
N LYS A 647 -15.60 9.17 -11.48
CA LYS A 647 -14.54 8.38 -12.10
C LYS A 647 -14.55 6.91 -11.63
N ILE A 648 -14.83 6.65 -10.34
CA ILE A 648 -15.08 5.27 -9.87
C ILE A 648 -16.26 4.66 -10.65
N LEU A 649 -17.38 5.38 -10.79
CA LEU A 649 -18.59 4.87 -11.45
C LEU A 649 -18.39 4.52 -12.92
N ASP A 650 -17.64 5.34 -13.68
CA ASP A 650 -17.34 5.07 -15.08
C ASP A 650 -16.42 3.85 -15.24
N ASN A 651 -15.42 3.72 -14.37
CA ASN A 651 -14.57 2.51 -14.27
C ASN A 651 -15.36 1.27 -13.80
N ALA A 652 -16.35 1.45 -12.92
CA ALA A 652 -17.14 0.37 -12.36
C ALA A 652 -18.19 -0.18 -13.34
N LYS A 653 -18.72 0.70 -14.20
CA LYS A 653 -19.78 0.43 -15.17
C LYS A 653 -19.40 1.00 -16.55
N PRO A 654 -18.40 0.45 -17.26
CA PRO A 654 -18.00 0.96 -18.58
C PRO A 654 -19.20 1.08 -19.54
N LEU A 655 -19.42 2.26 -20.13
CA LEU A 655 -20.54 2.48 -21.05
C LEU A 655 -20.35 1.74 -22.38
N THR A 656 -19.10 1.56 -22.79
CA THR A 656 -18.69 1.09 -24.12
C THR A 656 -18.11 -0.33 -24.13
N ASP A 657 -18.18 -1.07 -23.02
CA ASP A 657 -17.78 -2.48 -23.01
C ASP A 657 -18.80 -3.30 -23.84
N PRO A 658 -18.37 -3.98 -24.92
CA PRO A 658 -19.28 -4.65 -25.85
C PRO A 658 -19.97 -5.88 -25.24
N ASP A 659 -19.42 -6.42 -24.16
CA ASP A 659 -19.93 -7.60 -23.44
C ASP A 659 -20.75 -7.20 -22.20
N GLY A 660 -20.95 -5.89 -21.97
CA GLY A 660 -21.71 -5.34 -20.84
C GLY A 660 -21.06 -5.57 -19.47
N ARG A 661 -19.74 -5.77 -19.43
CA ARG A 661 -19.02 -6.09 -18.19
C ARG A 661 -18.96 -4.92 -17.21
N HIS A 662 -18.97 -5.26 -15.94
CA HIS A 662 -18.92 -4.33 -14.82
C HIS A 662 -18.22 -5.00 -13.62
N LEU A 663 -17.88 -4.23 -12.59
CA LEU A 663 -17.31 -4.78 -11.36
C LEU A 663 -18.33 -5.62 -10.58
N SER A 664 -17.87 -6.67 -9.90
CA SER A 664 -18.70 -7.54 -9.07
C SER A 664 -19.02 -6.96 -7.69
N SER A 665 -18.15 -6.07 -7.18
CA SER A 665 -18.38 -5.30 -5.94
C SER A 665 -17.39 -4.13 -5.86
N PHE A 666 -17.70 -3.13 -5.05
CA PHE A 666 -16.78 -2.05 -4.71
C PHE A 666 -16.61 -1.92 -3.19
N THR A 667 -15.39 -1.66 -2.73
CA THR A 667 -15.10 -1.40 -1.31
C THR A 667 -14.49 -0.02 -1.11
N TYR A 668 -15.18 0.82 -0.34
CA TYR A 668 -14.70 2.15 0.01
C TYR A 668 -13.65 2.11 1.13
N LEU A 669 -12.48 2.70 0.84
CA LEU A 669 -11.35 2.96 1.75
C LEU A 669 -11.42 4.42 2.21
N ARG A 670 -11.76 4.73 3.47
CA ARG A 670 -12.10 3.85 4.61
C ARG A 670 -13.11 4.56 5.51
N LEU A 671 -13.87 3.80 6.32
CA LEU A 671 -14.67 4.37 7.40
C LEU A 671 -13.79 5.24 8.31
N SER A 672 -14.11 6.53 8.35
CA SER A 672 -13.38 7.55 9.08
C SER A 672 -14.33 8.63 9.61
N PRO A 673 -13.92 9.49 10.55
CA PRO A 673 -14.68 10.67 10.93
C PRO A 673 -14.98 11.58 9.73
N LEU A 674 -14.03 11.72 8.80
CA LEU A 674 -14.13 12.57 7.61
C LEU A 674 -15.24 12.08 6.65
N LEU A 675 -15.34 10.77 6.40
CA LEU A 675 -16.46 10.17 5.64
C LEU A 675 -17.81 10.46 6.33
N MET A 676 -17.83 10.52 7.66
CA MET A 676 -19.04 10.72 8.47
C MET A 676 -19.41 12.21 8.64
N GLU A 677 -18.63 13.14 8.06
CA GLU A 677 -19.03 14.55 7.96
C GLU A 677 -20.20 14.70 6.97
N ARG A 678 -21.11 15.62 7.28
CA ARG A 678 -22.42 15.72 6.61
C ARG A 678 -22.31 15.82 5.08
N ASP A 679 -21.43 16.68 4.59
CA ASP A 679 -21.37 16.99 3.15
C ASP A 679 -20.69 15.84 2.37
N ASN A 680 -19.60 15.30 2.91
CA ASN A 680 -18.94 14.09 2.39
C ASN A 680 -19.88 12.88 2.36
N PHE A 681 -20.71 12.73 3.40
CA PHE A 681 -21.64 11.62 3.52
C PHE A 681 -22.84 11.72 2.56
N MET A 682 -23.28 12.94 2.22
CA MET A 682 -24.32 13.15 1.19
C MET A 682 -23.83 12.76 -0.21
N GLU A 683 -22.58 13.09 -0.57
CA GLU A 683 -21.99 12.64 -1.84
C GLU A 683 -21.67 11.13 -1.83
N PHE A 684 -21.32 10.56 -0.67
CA PHE A 684 -21.21 9.09 -0.51
C PHE A 684 -22.56 8.38 -0.69
N GLU A 685 -23.65 8.89 -0.12
CA GLU A 685 -25.02 8.35 -0.34
C GLU A 685 -25.40 8.37 -1.83
N ARG A 686 -25.12 9.48 -2.52
CA ARG A 686 -25.28 9.60 -3.98
C ARG A 686 -24.49 8.52 -4.72
N PHE A 687 -23.22 8.33 -4.36
CA PHE A 687 -22.34 7.34 -4.97
C PHE A 687 -22.88 5.92 -4.79
N VAL A 688 -23.31 5.54 -3.58
CA VAL A 688 -23.92 4.23 -3.29
C VAL A 688 -25.15 4.00 -4.16
N LYS A 689 -26.06 4.98 -4.24
CA LYS A 689 -27.26 4.90 -5.10
C LYS A 689 -26.92 4.69 -6.58
N ARG A 690 -25.93 5.42 -7.11
CA ARG A 690 -25.46 5.23 -8.49
C ARG A 690 -24.80 3.86 -8.71
N MET A 691 -24.05 3.35 -7.74
CA MET A 691 -23.49 1.99 -7.78
C MET A 691 -24.58 0.92 -7.80
N HIS A 692 -25.68 1.15 -7.08
CA HIS A 692 -26.88 0.31 -7.09
C HIS A 692 -27.75 0.45 -8.34
N GLY A 693 -27.47 1.42 -9.22
CA GLY A 693 -28.27 1.67 -10.43
C GLY A 693 -29.56 2.45 -10.15
N GLU A 694 -29.65 3.14 -9.02
CA GLU A 694 -30.79 3.98 -8.65
C GLU A 694 -30.71 5.38 -9.28
N ALA A 695 -31.87 5.99 -9.54
CA ALA A 695 -31.95 7.37 -9.99
C ALA A 695 -31.65 8.34 -8.84
N VAL A 696 -30.69 9.25 -9.04
CA VAL A 696 -30.40 10.33 -8.09
C VAL A 696 -31.02 11.63 -8.58
N VAL A 697 -31.89 12.22 -7.74
CA VAL A 697 -32.42 13.57 -7.97
C VAL A 697 -31.42 14.59 -7.42
N ASP A 698 -30.76 15.35 -8.30
CA ASP A 698 -30.00 16.52 -7.89
C ASP A 698 -30.94 17.54 -7.24
N GLN A 699 -30.84 17.71 -5.92
CA GLN A 699 -31.47 18.83 -5.23
C GLN A 699 -30.76 20.10 -5.66
N VAL A 700 -31.30 20.76 -6.69
CA VAL A 700 -30.92 22.13 -7.03
C VAL A 700 -31.31 23.00 -5.84
N TYR A 701 -30.32 23.38 -5.04
CA TYR A 701 -30.49 24.45 -4.06
C TYR A 701 -30.84 25.72 -4.83
N SER A 702 -32.14 26.01 -4.88
CA SER A 702 -32.66 27.33 -5.23
C SER A 702 -32.21 28.27 -4.13
N THR A 703 -31.08 28.95 -4.36
CA THR A 703 -30.79 30.23 -3.73
C THR A 703 -31.87 31.20 -4.19
N VAL A 704 -32.92 31.32 -3.38
CA VAL A 704 -33.87 32.42 -3.48
C VAL A 704 -33.17 33.64 -2.91
N GLU A 705 -33.00 34.67 -3.74
CA GLU A 705 -32.46 35.99 -3.38
C GLU A 705 -33.39 36.75 -2.40
#